data_AF-A0A932Z0H4-F1
#
_entry.id   AF-A0A932Z0H4-F1
#
_cell.length_a   1.000
_cell.length_b   1.000
_cell.length_c   1.000
_cell.angle_alpha   90.00
_cell.angle_beta   90.00
_cell.angle_gamma   90.00
#
_symmetry.space_group_name_H-M   'P 1'
#
loop_
_entity.id
_entity.type
_entity.pdbx_description
1 polymer ?
#
loop_
_entity_poly.entity_id
_entity_poly.type
_entity_poly.pdbx_seq_one_letter_code
_entity_poly.pdbx_strand_id
1 'polypeptide(L)'
;MFARTSALPPMSRGVERAITWVTVIATISWSIGLSFLIRVPAAQAAVPTFSGGGPPGGQSFVPPDAVIDIVGSEALTAGSVTTAGNVTLLECTGTTDATTCPATTGSNLCTSVTLTADGVNADRKITCAHDALGTEKTYRLRVSTSVLSSSTTEGPAANVDRIFRTGGFSGGTNTTSPRVVRSFPSPGAMGIPPAAKFSLEFPLGPEGDMKTGASTTGSVENHAHFTLRAIDAATHAPSGTDLCGASGCTLTWNSSTRILLVDPTDLTSGTEYELNVTDLQNNSSVAVMPFFARFTAGAADSTVPTLRAASPTVPINDATGVSRYSGEFTLFFSKAIDQTTATLGTNVGLYRDADDDDVRDSDEPLLGSSALTLTYDPAAFAVRLGSKGALSASAKYCFQIVGGATGVKDLSGNQFASAGSSNICFTTANDTDDTGAKLLFADADNFKLVAKFNEPLNATDATAAGSYTLECPVGVTISLTGKTITYRPDTKEVEIQGLGFQPDQSCRLTVATGLKDLAGNNFTINGTDNVANFKVLNVATTGGFLGTSGTQDFASGTNFATFWEHPSRCAPRSVGAGKATTVECEFSVPSALTTGAKFLLTFPNSFTITSAAAVAASSSFMNADLNGPGPGTTTITGVAADAGSSTVTVTIGHAGTAMTANDHIRFELSGITNTSIPTTDARISVVVKDSGGVKVGQTIQPSPFSIQAGGSLTIKGKVCKGSSSGSTCSGADTGFNSAKVFCDQMGGFVVGTTNASFSGHNEATTDASGVFEITGVSPGQYNCVVPPQPTLMADTGGAPPFQQVSISATANKSCAAGDRSDCVDFKYKDMSTAVDAKTLTVSVTGPASKDLDVFCSAGMSSFEFSAPVMKLVSLNGAGTGSTTLKLQQDKTYDCGIGPHMAFEQFSSGGPPPVPTFDFMPPKPQQVVMNADKTITFSLTSAGNSITGYVCDGTTTPASTGCGTGNGTGIANVFVHAAPTGCFDATSGEAKECFGSFAQTKTDGAFTLKVSPGSYEVGADGPGLPPSTRAEVTVKTDGSLLSKGGAITGNSVILKMVKSSTTISGQVLDESGNAIKYAHVSAEKRTITTGTDACDFSNSRPSGGFADSPTDSSGNYTLYAAAGTWCVRAFAPSYGEVDTKTITVVGTTSQTGQDLQATAAEYGTVSGTITKGDSAAGSAFVNCFKSGTGGNGTQSNADGTYSMKVKAGTGYTCYGFLTG
;
A
#
# COMPACT_ATOMS: atom_id res chain seq x y z
N MET A 1 1.03 -43.55 42.56
CA MET A 1 -0.02 -44.59 42.69
C MET A 1 -0.31 -45.17 41.31
N PHE A 2 -0.94 -46.35 41.24
CA PHE A 2 -1.22 -47.12 40.01
C PHE A 2 -2.32 -46.46 39.13
N ALA A 3 -2.42 -46.65 37.80
CA ALA A 3 -1.51 -47.24 36.78
C ALA A 3 -1.99 -47.01 35.32
N ARG A 4 -1.04 -47.12 34.34
CA ARG A 4 -1.11 -47.75 32.97
C ARG A 4 -2.27 -47.47 31.98
N THR A 5 -2.13 -47.51 30.63
CA THR A 5 -1.05 -47.34 29.59
C THR A 5 -1.71 -47.24 28.18
N SER A 6 -0.98 -46.82 27.14
CA SER A 6 -1.42 -46.53 25.74
C SER A 6 -1.29 -47.67 24.69
N ALA A 7 -2.05 -47.64 23.56
CA ALA A 7 -1.67 -48.14 22.20
C ALA A 7 -2.73 -47.87 21.07
N LEU A 8 -2.33 -48.00 19.78
CA LEU A 8 -3.07 -47.88 18.48
C LEU A 8 -2.44 -48.85 17.42
N PRO A 9 -2.93 -49.08 16.15
CA PRO A 9 -4.20 -48.75 15.46
C PRO A 9 -5.05 -50.03 15.10
N PRO A 10 -5.24 -50.64 13.87
CA PRO A 10 -4.72 -50.46 12.48
C PRO A 10 -5.78 -50.23 11.34
N MET A 11 -6.09 -51.20 10.44
CA MET A 11 -6.72 -50.97 9.09
C MET A 11 -7.59 -52.14 8.48
N SER A 12 -8.40 -51.79 7.43
CA SER A 12 -9.14 -52.64 6.43
C SER A 12 -10.46 -53.31 6.89
N ARG A 13 -11.50 -53.60 6.07
CA ARG A 13 -11.76 -53.69 4.58
C ARG A 13 -13.14 -53.00 4.24
N GLY A 14 -13.78 -52.99 3.05
CA GLY A 14 -13.62 -53.62 1.72
C GLY A 14 -14.55 -54.85 1.46
N VAL A 15 -15.21 -55.08 0.29
CA VAL A 15 -15.28 -54.35 -1.01
C VAL A 15 -16.37 -54.96 -1.98
N GLU A 16 -16.87 -54.22 -3.00
CA GLU A 16 -17.56 -54.67 -4.28
C GLU A 16 -18.94 -55.41 -4.22
N ARG A 17 -19.83 -55.58 -5.25
CA ARG A 17 -20.14 -55.14 -6.68
C ARG A 17 -21.61 -55.63 -6.98
N ALA A 18 -22.35 -55.45 -8.11
CA ALA A 18 -22.56 -54.47 -9.20
C ALA A 18 -23.72 -54.98 -10.16
N ILE A 19 -23.99 -54.35 -11.33
CA ILE A 19 -24.73 -54.90 -12.54
C ILE A 19 -26.29 -55.03 -12.41
N THR A 20 -27.22 -54.68 -13.34
CA THR A 20 -27.21 -54.07 -14.72
C THR A 20 -28.53 -53.30 -15.07
N TRP A 21 -28.55 -52.65 -16.25
CA TRP A 21 -29.67 -51.97 -16.95
C TRP A 21 -30.91 -52.83 -17.30
N VAL A 22 -32.08 -52.20 -17.58
CA VAL A 22 -32.75 -52.13 -18.93
C VAL A 22 -34.13 -51.41 -18.89
N THR A 23 -34.48 -50.75 -20.01
CA THR A 23 -35.70 -49.97 -20.32
C THR A 23 -36.95 -50.84 -20.64
N VAL A 24 -38.20 -50.31 -20.51
CA VAL A 24 -39.29 -50.40 -21.52
C VAL A 24 -40.67 -49.81 -21.06
N ILE A 25 -41.15 -48.83 -21.84
CA ILE A 25 -42.52 -48.51 -22.32
C ILE A 25 -43.74 -49.25 -21.69
N ALA A 26 -44.77 -48.50 -21.22
CA ALA A 26 -46.21 -48.76 -21.52
C ALA A 26 -47.18 -47.62 -21.10
N THR A 27 -47.87 -47.07 -22.10
CA THR A 27 -48.95 -46.08 -22.15
C THR A 27 -50.33 -46.50 -21.59
N ILE A 28 -51.17 -45.49 -21.23
CA ILE A 28 -52.67 -45.49 -21.26
C ILE A 28 -53.37 -46.34 -20.17
N SER A 29 -54.24 -45.77 -19.32
CA SER A 29 -55.67 -45.54 -19.64
C SER A 29 -56.37 -44.53 -18.73
N TRP A 30 -57.36 -43.81 -19.27
CA TRP A 30 -58.41 -43.11 -18.48
C TRP A 30 -59.46 -44.10 -17.95
N SER A 31 -60.09 -43.79 -16.82
CA SER A 31 -61.41 -44.32 -16.43
C SER A 31 -62.09 -43.40 -15.42
N ILE A 32 -63.41 -43.24 -15.56
CA ILE A 32 -64.23 -42.30 -14.78
C ILE A 32 -64.77 -43.02 -13.54
N GLY A 33 -64.64 -42.39 -12.37
CA GLY A 33 -65.19 -42.88 -11.10
C GLY A 33 -65.78 -41.74 -10.28
N LEU A 34 -67.11 -41.67 -10.21
CA LEU A 34 -67.82 -40.63 -9.45
C LEU A 34 -67.66 -40.89 -7.93
N SER A 35 -67.43 -39.86 -7.13
CA SER A 35 -67.44 -39.97 -5.66
C SER A 35 -67.95 -38.69 -5.00
N PHE A 36 -68.84 -38.85 -4.02
CA PHE A 36 -69.42 -37.75 -3.25
C PHE A 36 -68.34 -37.09 -2.38
N LEU A 37 -67.95 -35.87 -2.73
CA LEU A 37 -67.15 -35.01 -1.85
C LEU A 37 -68.10 -34.09 -1.05
N ILE A 38 -68.08 -34.28 0.26
CA ILE A 38 -68.80 -33.45 1.23
C ILE A 38 -68.31 -32.00 1.08
N ARG A 39 -69.23 -31.05 0.91
CA ARG A 39 -68.91 -29.62 1.02
C ARG A 39 -68.52 -29.29 2.46
N VAL A 40 -67.23 -29.42 2.77
CA VAL A 40 -66.60 -28.55 3.77
C VAL A 40 -66.83 -27.12 3.27
N PRO A 41 -67.34 -26.18 4.09
CA PRO A 41 -67.39 -24.78 3.70
C PRO A 41 -65.95 -24.33 3.44
N ALA A 42 -65.69 -23.76 2.26
CA ALA A 42 -64.39 -23.17 1.97
C ALA A 42 -64.09 -22.14 3.06
N ALA A 43 -62.83 -22.09 3.53
CA ALA A 43 -62.39 -21.02 4.42
C ALA A 43 -62.72 -19.68 3.76
N GLN A 44 -63.32 -18.77 4.54
CA GLN A 44 -63.70 -17.45 4.06
C GLN A 44 -62.45 -16.79 3.44
N ALA A 45 -62.56 -16.37 2.18
CA ALA A 45 -61.41 -15.85 1.44
C ALA A 45 -60.84 -14.65 2.21
N ALA A 46 -59.55 -14.71 2.52
CA ALA A 46 -58.91 -13.69 3.34
C ALA A 46 -58.73 -12.42 2.51
N VAL A 47 -59.30 -11.30 3.00
CA VAL A 47 -59.11 -9.96 2.43
C VAL A 47 -57.63 -9.64 2.17
N PRO A 48 -57.30 -8.82 1.16
CA PRO A 48 -55.91 -8.56 0.79
C PRO A 48 -55.15 -7.91 1.95
N THR A 49 -54.07 -8.56 2.38
CA THR A 49 -53.12 -8.05 3.39
C THR A 49 -51.87 -7.55 2.70
N PHE A 50 -51.22 -6.53 3.25
CA PHE A 50 -50.15 -5.80 2.57
C PHE A 50 -48.81 -5.90 3.32
N SER A 51 -47.82 -6.57 2.73
CA SER A 51 -46.52 -6.88 3.35
C SER A 51 -45.43 -7.02 2.29
N GLY A 52 -44.16 -6.83 2.66
CA GLY A 52 -43.07 -6.73 1.67
C GLY A 52 -43.13 -5.44 0.84
N GLY A 53 -42.09 -5.19 0.03
CA GLY A 53 -41.85 -3.88 -0.56
C GLY A 53 -41.31 -2.85 0.45
N GLY A 54 -40.80 -1.72 -0.02
CA GLY A 54 -40.11 -0.71 0.77
C GLY A 54 -40.64 0.72 0.56
N PRO A 55 -40.36 1.67 1.48
CA PRO A 55 -39.81 1.46 2.81
C PRO A 55 -40.79 0.71 3.74
N PRO A 56 -40.30 -0.04 4.74
CA PRO A 56 -41.15 -0.59 5.79
C PRO A 56 -41.62 0.52 6.75
N GLY A 57 -42.73 0.27 7.45
CA GLY A 57 -43.23 1.20 8.48
C GLY A 57 -42.23 1.32 9.64
N GLY A 58 -41.91 2.54 10.06
CA GLY A 58 -40.87 2.82 11.05
C GLY A 58 -39.48 3.10 10.45
N GLN A 59 -39.29 2.99 9.13
CA GLN A 59 -37.98 3.17 8.51
C GLN A 59 -37.50 4.61 8.60
N SER A 60 -36.36 4.83 9.25
CA SER A 60 -35.63 6.11 9.23
C SER A 60 -34.54 6.10 8.16
N PHE A 61 -34.02 7.29 7.82
CA PHE A 61 -32.89 7.47 6.89
C PHE A 61 -33.14 6.92 5.48
N VAL A 62 -34.39 7.01 4.99
CA VAL A 62 -34.76 6.63 3.62
C VAL A 62 -34.14 7.64 2.62
N PRO A 63 -33.43 7.19 1.57
CA PRO A 63 -32.99 8.08 0.49
C PRO A 63 -34.18 8.78 -0.19
N PRO A 64 -34.10 10.08 -0.52
CA PRO A 64 -35.18 10.79 -1.22
C PRO A 64 -35.65 10.19 -2.56
N ASP A 65 -34.80 9.39 -3.19
CA ASP A 65 -35.06 8.65 -4.45
C ASP A 65 -35.44 7.17 -4.22
N ALA A 66 -35.79 6.78 -2.99
CA ALA A 66 -36.23 5.42 -2.69
C ALA A 66 -37.56 5.09 -3.39
N VAL A 67 -37.64 3.92 -4.02
CA VAL A 67 -38.87 3.41 -4.62
C VAL A 67 -39.89 3.15 -3.52
N ILE A 68 -41.05 3.78 -3.61
CA ILE A 68 -42.16 3.61 -2.66
C ILE A 68 -43.11 2.52 -3.17
N ASP A 69 -43.00 1.31 -2.65
CA ASP A 69 -43.79 0.15 -3.07
C ASP A 69 -44.31 -0.73 -1.91
N ILE A 70 -45.35 -1.51 -2.21
CA ILE A 70 -46.03 -2.40 -1.25
C ILE A 70 -46.71 -3.56 -1.98
N VAL A 71 -46.62 -4.78 -1.42
CA VAL A 71 -47.13 -6.00 -2.08
C VAL A 71 -48.35 -6.57 -1.35
N GLY A 72 -49.39 -6.92 -2.11
CA GLY A 72 -50.58 -7.63 -1.61
C GLY A 72 -50.34 -9.14 -1.46
N SER A 73 -51.01 -9.77 -0.50
CA SER A 73 -51.01 -11.24 -0.31
C SER A 73 -51.64 -12.00 -1.48
N GLU A 74 -52.48 -11.33 -2.26
CA GLU A 74 -53.18 -11.83 -3.45
C GLU A 74 -53.20 -10.75 -4.54
N ALA A 75 -53.64 -11.12 -5.76
CA ALA A 75 -53.74 -10.22 -6.89
C ALA A 75 -54.86 -9.17 -6.70
N LEU A 76 -54.64 -7.99 -7.28
CA LEU A 76 -55.44 -6.78 -7.08
C LEU A 76 -56.06 -6.32 -8.41
N THR A 77 -57.21 -5.68 -8.34
CA THR A 77 -57.89 -5.12 -9.50
C THR A 77 -57.18 -3.82 -9.92
N ALA A 78 -56.46 -3.82 -11.04
CA ALA A 78 -55.64 -2.69 -11.50
C ALA A 78 -56.39 -1.34 -11.50
N GLY A 79 -57.66 -1.29 -11.95
CA GLY A 79 -58.47 -0.07 -11.92
C GLY A 79 -58.75 0.48 -10.51
N SER A 80 -58.78 -0.38 -9.48
CA SER A 80 -58.93 0.04 -8.09
C SER A 80 -57.63 0.61 -7.49
N VAL A 81 -56.48 0.16 -8.00
CA VAL A 81 -55.14 0.64 -7.62
C VAL A 81 -54.83 1.98 -8.26
N THR A 82 -55.17 2.16 -9.55
CA THR A 82 -54.91 3.37 -10.33
C THR A 82 -55.92 4.50 -10.10
N THR A 83 -57.02 4.24 -9.38
CA THR A 83 -58.01 5.27 -9.02
C THR A 83 -57.39 6.29 -8.06
N ALA A 84 -57.44 7.57 -8.45
CA ALA A 84 -56.85 8.67 -7.69
C ALA A 84 -57.44 8.74 -6.25
N GLY A 85 -56.55 8.74 -5.26
CA GLY A 85 -56.91 8.74 -3.83
C GLY A 85 -56.96 7.36 -3.18
N ASN A 86 -57.06 6.27 -3.94
CA ASN A 86 -57.06 4.91 -3.37
C ASN A 86 -55.68 4.48 -2.87
N VAL A 87 -54.62 5.01 -3.48
CA VAL A 87 -53.23 4.95 -3.02
C VAL A 87 -52.70 6.38 -2.95
N THR A 88 -52.11 6.77 -1.82
CA THR A 88 -51.58 8.14 -1.62
C THR A 88 -50.25 8.14 -0.87
N LEU A 89 -49.37 9.07 -1.23
CA LEU A 89 -48.14 9.41 -0.51
C LEU A 89 -48.24 10.88 -0.10
N LEU A 90 -48.09 11.19 1.19
CA LEU A 90 -48.28 12.54 1.74
C LEU A 90 -47.20 12.87 2.78
N GLU A 91 -46.79 14.14 2.88
CA GLU A 91 -45.89 14.60 3.94
C GLU A 91 -46.63 14.70 5.28
N CYS A 92 -46.03 14.19 6.35
CA CYS A 92 -46.54 14.26 7.71
C CYS A 92 -46.11 15.55 8.41
N THR A 93 -47.02 16.15 9.18
CA THR A 93 -46.79 17.38 9.94
C THR A 93 -46.92 17.15 11.44
N GLY A 94 -46.10 17.84 12.24
CA GLY A 94 -46.12 17.72 13.70
C GLY A 94 -45.40 16.48 14.25
N THR A 95 -44.49 15.88 13.47
CA THR A 95 -43.65 14.73 13.85
C THR A 95 -42.23 14.92 13.31
N THR A 96 -41.26 14.27 13.95
CA THR A 96 -39.86 14.13 13.50
C THR A 96 -39.37 12.68 13.59
N ASP A 97 -40.28 11.73 13.88
CA ASP A 97 -40.01 10.31 13.94
C ASP A 97 -40.52 9.60 12.66
N ALA A 98 -40.22 8.30 12.53
CA ALA A 98 -40.62 7.49 11.39
C ALA A 98 -41.85 6.58 11.65
N THR A 99 -42.52 6.72 12.79
CA THR A 99 -43.57 5.80 13.27
C THR A 99 -44.93 6.48 13.46
N THR A 100 -44.97 7.80 13.59
CA THR A 100 -46.18 8.60 13.81
C THR A 100 -46.43 9.58 12.66
N CYS A 101 -47.71 9.86 12.37
CA CYS A 101 -48.10 10.82 11.35
C CYS A 101 -49.41 11.52 11.77
N PRO A 102 -49.35 12.47 12.74
CA PRO A 102 -50.54 13.02 13.40
C PRO A 102 -51.48 13.76 12.45
N ALA A 103 -50.90 14.48 11.48
CA ALA A 103 -51.60 15.12 10.38
C ALA A 103 -50.74 15.05 9.11
N THR A 104 -51.34 15.30 7.94
CA THR A 104 -50.66 15.32 6.64
C THR A 104 -50.95 16.60 5.87
N THR A 105 -50.00 17.04 5.06
CA THR A 105 -50.08 18.25 4.22
C THR A 105 -49.81 17.95 2.74
N GLY A 106 -50.09 18.93 1.89
CA GLY A 106 -49.84 18.88 0.45
C GLY A 106 -50.87 18.07 -0.36
N SER A 107 -50.62 17.99 -1.67
CA SER A 107 -51.28 17.06 -2.59
C SER A 107 -50.65 15.67 -2.50
N ASN A 108 -51.32 14.66 -3.07
CA ASN A 108 -50.71 13.34 -3.27
C ASN A 108 -49.40 13.48 -4.07
N LEU A 109 -48.31 12.91 -3.54
CA LEU A 109 -46.98 12.94 -4.14
C LEU A 109 -46.76 11.80 -5.15
N CYS A 110 -47.67 10.80 -5.21
CA CYS A 110 -47.64 9.83 -6.29
C CYS A 110 -48.05 10.49 -7.61
N THR A 111 -47.09 10.79 -8.49
CA THR A 111 -47.30 11.31 -9.84
C THR A 111 -47.97 10.27 -10.75
N SER A 112 -47.70 8.99 -10.49
CA SER A 112 -48.52 7.87 -10.95
C SER A 112 -48.46 6.70 -9.97
N VAL A 113 -49.42 5.78 -10.07
CA VAL A 113 -49.44 4.54 -9.31
C VAL A 113 -49.58 3.39 -10.29
N THR A 114 -48.67 2.42 -10.23
CA THR A 114 -48.65 1.26 -11.14
C THR A 114 -48.83 -0.04 -10.36
N LEU A 115 -49.48 -1.02 -11.00
CA LEU A 115 -49.56 -2.39 -10.52
C LEU A 115 -48.60 -3.24 -11.38
N THR A 116 -47.74 -4.01 -10.72
CA THR A 116 -46.58 -4.66 -11.38
C THR A 116 -46.98 -5.98 -12.05
N ALA A 117 -46.48 -6.23 -13.26
CA ALA A 117 -46.75 -7.44 -14.05
C ALA A 117 -45.52 -8.39 -14.16
N ASP A 118 -44.62 -8.37 -13.17
CA ASP A 118 -43.29 -9.00 -13.20
C ASP A 118 -43.27 -10.54 -13.05
N GLY A 119 -44.42 -11.21 -13.22
CA GLY A 119 -44.58 -12.66 -13.07
C GLY A 119 -44.54 -13.18 -11.62
N VAL A 120 -43.66 -12.63 -10.78
CA VAL A 120 -43.46 -13.05 -9.37
C VAL A 120 -44.46 -12.36 -8.44
N ASN A 121 -44.69 -11.06 -8.66
CA ASN A 121 -45.67 -10.21 -7.99
C ASN A 121 -46.70 -9.67 -8.99
N ALA A 122 -46.97 -10.42 -10.07
CA ALA A 122 -47.95 -10.08 -11.10
C ALA A 122 -49.32 -9.75 -10.47
N ASP A 123 -49.81 -8.55 -10.77
CA ASP A 123 -51.03 -7.95 -10.20
C ASP A 123 -51.02 -7.77 -8.67
N ARG A 124 -49.88 -7.90 -7.98
CA ARG A 124 -49.77 -7.85 -6.51
C ARG A 124 -48.99 -6.66 -5.97
N LYS A 125 -47.93 -6.22 -6.67
CA LYS A 125 -47.05 -5.14 -6.20
C LYS A 125 -47.54 -3.78 -6.71
N ILE A 126 -47.98 -2.93 -5.79
CA ILE A 126 -48.28 -1.51 -6.03
C ILE A 126 -46.97 -0.73 -5.93
N THR A 127 -46.68 0.11 -6.92
CA THR A 127 -45.57 1.07 -6.89
C THR A 127 -46.10 2.49 -7.07
N CYS A 128 -45.71 3.40 -6.19
CA CYS A 128 -45.95 4.84 -6.29
C CYS A 128 -44.72 5.48 -6.96
N ALA A 129 -44.89 6.06 -8.14
CA ALA A 129 -43.89 6.91 -8.76
C ALA A 129 -44.03 8.34 -8.23
N HIS A 130 -42.93 9.01 -7.93
CA HIS A 130 -42.89 10.35 -7.37
C HIS A 130 -41.60 11.07 -7.80
N ASP A 131 -41.57 12.39 -7.70
CA ASP A 131 -40.32 13.17 -7.78
C ASP A 131 -39.52 13.04 -6.47
N ALA A 132 -38.22 13.39 -6.50
CA ALA A 132 -37.34 13.27 -5.34
C ALA A 132 -37.93 13.94 -4.07
N LEU A 133 -38.03 13.18 -2.98
CA LEU A 133 -38.70 13.63 -1.75
C LEU A 133 -37.90 14.72 -1.01
N GLY A 134 -38.55 15.42 -0.08
CA GLY A 134 -37.87 16.34 0.81
C GLY A 134 -36.92 15.60 1.77
N THR A 135 -35.73 16.14 1.98
CA THR A 135 -34.77 15.62 2.97
C THR A 135 -35.24 15.82 4.41
N GLU A 136 -34.90 14.88 5.29
CA GLU A 136 -35.27 14.86 6.72
C GLU A 136 -36.78 14.83 7.04
N LYS A 137 -37.67 14.66 6.05
CA LYS A 137 -39.13 14.70 6.21
C LYS A 137 -39.73 13.32 6.49
N THR A 138 -40.81 13.29 7.27
CA THR A 138 -41.62 12.09 7.50
C THR A 138 -42.76 12.03 6.47
N TYR A 139 -42.97 10.87 5.86
CA TYR A 139 -44.01 10.62 4.86
C TYR A 139 -44.90 9.45 5.28
N ARG A 140 -46.15 9.45 4.79
CA ARG A 140 -47.10 8.35 4.92
C ARG A 140 -47.56 7.89 3.53
N LEU A 141 -47.20 6.66 3.18
CA LEU A 141 -47.89 5.89 2.14
C LEU A 141 -49.16 5.30 2.76
N ARG A 142 -50.31 5.48 2.10
CA ARG A 142 -51.60 4.89 2.48
C ARG A 142 -52.19 4.10 1.31
N VAL A 143 -52.52 2.84 1.57
CA VAL A 143 -53.40 2.01 0.73
C VAL A 143 -54.79 2.00 1.38
N SER A 144 -55.81 2.38 0.63
CA SER A 144 -57.19 2.46 1.14
C SER A 144 -57.93 1.12 1.12
N THR A 145 -59.03 1.04 1.87
CA THR A 145 -60.02 -0.06 1.76
C THR A 145 -60.73 -0.14 0.40
N SER A 146 -60.49 0.80 -0.51
CA SER A 146 -61.02 0.82 -1.88
C SER A 146 -60.06 0.25 -2.94
N VAL A 147 -58.87 -0.21 -2.54
CA VAL A 147 -58.03 -1.09 -3.37
C VAL A 147 -58.53 -2.51 -3.19
N LEU A 148 -59.04 -3.12 -4.26
CA LEU A 148 -59.78 -4.39 -4.23
C LEU A 148 -58.93 -5.54 -4.74
N SER A 149 -59.07 -6.72 -4.13
CA SER A 149 -58.64 -8.00 -4.70
C SER A 149 -59.28 -8.25 -6.07
N SER A 150 -58.56 -8.93 -6.97
CA SER A 150 -59.12 -9.45 -8.23
C SER A 150 -59.87 -10.78 -8.05
N SER A 151 -59.71 -11.44 -6.89
CA SER A 151 -60.30 -12.75 -6.59
C SER A 151 -61.62 -12.65 -5.81
N THR A 152 -61.72 -11.71 -4.87
CA THR A 152 -62.92 -11.51 -4.01
C THR A 152 -63.70 -10.24 -4.35
N THR A 153 -63.07 -9.26 -5.00
CA THR A 153 -63.53 -7.85 -5.09
C THR A 153 -63.67 -7.13 -3.73
N GLU A 154 -63.15 -7.71 -2.65
CA GLU A 154 -63.04 -7.06 -1.33
C GLU A 154 -61.69 -6.33 -1.19
N GLY A 155 -61.66 -5.24 -0.41
CA GLY A 155 -60.43 -4.52 -0.06
C GLY A 155 -59.88 -4.90 1.32
N PRO A 156 -58.75 -4.32 1.76
CA PRO A 156 -58.18 -4.61 3.07
C PRO A 156 -59.15 -4.22 4.20
N ALA A 157 -59.11 -4.95 5.32
CA ALA A 157 -60.00 -4.74 6.48
C ALA A 157 -59.92 -3.33 7.11
N ALA A 158 -58.82 -2.60 6.87
CA ALA A 158 -58.61 -1.21 7.24
C ALA A 158 -57.64 -0.56 6.24
N ASN A 159 -57.54 0.77 6.25
CA ASN A 159 -56.48 1.47 5.52
C ASN A 159 -55.11 1.01 6.03
N VAL A 160 -54.19 0.64 5.13
CA VAL A 160 -52.82 0.27 5.48
C VAL A 160 -51.93 1.48 5.32
N ASP A 161 -51.40 1.97 6.44
CA ASP A 161 -50.43 3.06 6.48
C ASP A 161 -49.01 2.51 6.66
N ARG A 162 -48.06 3.04 5.87
CA ARG A 162 -46.62 2.96 6.15
C ARG A 162 -46.07 4.35 6.34
N ILE A 163 -45.44 4.57 7.48
CA ILE A 163 -44.79 5.83 7.83
C ILE A 163 -43.28 5.59 7.78
N PHE A 164 -42.54 6.53 7.20
CA PHE A 164 -41.08 6.49 7.10
C PHE A 164 -40.51 7.91 7.10
N ARG A 165 -39.22 8.07 7.45
CA ARG A 165 -38.52 9.37 7.45
C ARG A 165 -37.30 9.34 6.53
N THR A 166 -37.17 10.35 5.68
CA THR A 166 -36.03 10.49 4.76
C THR A 166 -34.75 10.93 5.46
N GLY A 167 -33.60 10.67 4.84
CA GLY A 167 -32.30 11.20 5.26
C GLY A 167 -32.10 12.67 4.87
N GLY A 168 -31.05 13.28 5.42
CA GLY A 168 -30.58 14.64 5.11
C GLY A 168 -29.73 14.80 3.84
N PHE A 169 -29.61 13.78 2.99
CA PHE A 169 -28.79 13.82 1.76
C PHE A 169 -29.63 13.47 0.52
N SER A 170 -29.33 14.12 -0.60
CA SER A 170 -29.91 13.87 -1.93
C SER A 170 -28.87 14.21 -3.00
N GLY A 171 -29.08 13.76 -4.25
CA GLY A 171 -28.17 14.12 -5.35
C GLY A 171 -28.07 15.63 -5.59
N GLY A 172 -29.14 16.38 -5.28
CA GLY A 172 -29.19 17.84 -5.36
C GLY A 172 -28.57 18.57 -4.16
N THR A 173 -28.18 17.86 -3.09
CA THR A 173 -27.43 18.42 -1.95
C THR A 173 -25.97 17.93 -1.91
N ASN A 174 -25.45 17.48 -3.06
CA ASN A 174 -24.04 17.08 -3.19
C ASN A 174 -23.11 18.25 -2.79
N THR A 175 -22.43 18.07 -1.66
CA THR A 175 -21.49 19.02 -1.05
C THR A 175 -20.03 18.64 -1.25
N THR A 176 -19.77 17.61 -2.08
CA THR A 176 -18.40 17.24 -2.49
C THR A 176 -17.78 18.41 -3.25
N SER A 177 -16.72 19.00 -2.69
CA SER A 177 -15.96 20.04 -3.40
C SER A 177 -15.38 19.47 -4.69
N PRO A 178 -15.57 20.15 -5.85
CA PRO A 178 -14.81 19.83 -7.04
C PRO A 178 -13.32 20.00 -6.77
N ARG A 179 -12.52 19.29 -7.56
CA ARG A 179 -11.06 19.31 -7.48
C ARG A 179 -10.48 19.09 -8.85
N VAL A 180 -9.24 19.54 -9.05
CA VAL A 180 -8.43 19.09 -10.18
C VAL A 180 -8.02 17.64 -9.89
N VAL A 181 -8.44 16.69 -10.75
CA VAL A 181 -8.09 15.26 -10.62
C VAL A 181 -6.82 14.88 -11.40
N ARG A 182 -6.52 15.62 -12.48
CA ARG A 182 -5.23 15.58 -13.17
C ARG A 182 -4.86 16.97 -13.66
N SER A 183 -3.56 17.24 -13.74
CA SER A 183 -3.01 18.52 -14.21
C SER A 183 -1.79 18.32 -15.10
N PHE A 184 -1.63 19.21 -16.07
CA PHE A 184 -0.36 19.53 -16.70
C PHE A 184 -0.17 21.06 -16.67
N PRO A 185 0.98 21.59 -16.21
CA PRO A 185 2.05 20.89 -15.52
C PRO A 185 1.56 20.29 -14.20
N SER A 186 2.11 19.13 -13.83
CA SER A 186 1.89 18.58 -12.50
C SER A 186 2.70 19.38 -11.46
N PRO A 187 2.29 19.40 -10.18
CA PRO A 187 3.14 19.92 -9.11
C PRO A 187 4.52 19.24 -9.11
N GLY A 188 5.59 20.03 -8.92
CA GLY A 188 6.97 19.58 -8.96
C GLY A 188 7.56 19.39 -10.36
N ALA A 189 6.82 19.65 -11.44
CA ALA A 189 7.33 19.42 -12.80
C ALA A 189 8.47 20.38 -13.18
N MET A 190 9.45 19.88 -13.93
CA MET A 190 10.60 20.66 -14.41
C MET A 190 10.68 20.64 -15.93
N GLY A 191 11.23 21.70 -16.51
CA GLY A 191 11.47 21.80 -17.95
C GLY A 191 10.24 22.18 -18.79
N ILE A 192 9.19 22.74 -18.17
CA ILE A 192 7.92 23.07 -18.84
C ILE A 192 8.17 24.13 -19.95
N PRO A 193 7.81 23.87 -21.22
CA PRO A 193 8.15 24.80 -22.30
C PRO A 193 7.47 26.18 -22.11
N PRO A 194 8.18 27.29 -22.38
CA PRO A 194 7.65 28.65 -22.29
C PRO A 194 6.26 28.91 -22.89
N ALA A 195 5.95 28.31 -24.03
CA ALA A 195 4.69 28.48 -24.75
C ALA A 195 3.77 27.22 -24.67
N ALA A 196 3.96 26.35 -23.67
CA ALA A 196 3.11 25.19 -23.48
C ALA A 196 1.80 25.57 -22.78
N LYS A 197 0.67 25.18 -23.38
CA LYS A 197 -0.64 25.22 -22.70
C LYS A 197 -0.65 24.31 -21.47
N PHE A 198 -1.46 24.68 -20.50
CA PHE A 198 -1.77 23.88 -19.31
C PHE A 198 -3.15 23.22 -19.46
N SER A 199 -3.38 22.11 -18.75
CA SER A 199 -4.66 21.41 -18.69
C SER A 199 -5.03 21.02 -17.27
N LEU A 200 -6.30 21.22 -16.90
CA LEU A 200 -6.86 20.88 -15.59
C LEU A 200 -8.12 20.03 -15.79
N GLU A 201 -8.06 18.76 -15.38
CA GLU A 201 -9.17 17.79 -15.45
C GLU A 201 -9.99 17.84 -14.16
N PHE A 202 -11.32 17.84 -14.25
CA PHE A 202 -12.26 17.76 -13.12
C PHE A 202 -13.08 16.45 -13.21
N PRO A 203 -13.70 15.96 -12.11
CA PRO A 203 -14.49 14.73 -12.14
C PRO A 203 -15.63 14.78 -13.15
N LEU A 204 -15.89 13.69 -13.88
CA LEU A 204 -16.94 13.61 -14.90
C LEU A 204 -18.36 13.89 -14.37
N GLY A 205 -18.58 13.68 -13.07
CA GLY A 205 -19.90 13.77 -12.42
C GLY A 205 -20.39 15.18 -12.07
N PRO A 206 -21.54 15.28 -11.38
CA PRO A 206 -22.14 16.56 -10.96
C PRO A 206 -21.20 17.42 -10.10
N GLU A 207 -20.32 16.79 -9.32
CA GLU A 207 -19.29 17.51 -8.56
C GLU A 207 -18.36 18.34 -9.45
N GLY A 208 -17.97 17.85 -10.64
CA GLY A 208 -17.14 18.57 -11.63
C GLY A 208 -17.92 19.24 -12.76
N ASP A 209 -19.24 19.44 -12.60
CA ASP A 209 -20.05 20.25 -13.52
C ASP A 209 -19.77 21.74 -13.29
N MET A 210 -18.63 22.23 -13.77
CA MET A 210 -18.13 23.58 -13.48
C MET A 210 -18.96 24.70 -14.11
N LYS A 211 -19.16 25.82 -13.38
CA LYS A 211 -19.87 27.00 -13.89
C LYS A 211 -19.16 27.62 -15.09
N THR A 212 -19.91 28.03 -16.10
CA THR A 212 -19.42 28.68 -17.33
C THR A 212 -19.78 30.17 -17.41
N GLY A 213 -19.19 30.86 -18.38
CA GLY A 213 -19.29 32.30 -18.63
C GLY A 213 -18.15 33.09 -17.97
N ALA A 214 -17.30 33.72 -18.79
CA ALA A 214 -16.14 34.47 -18.33
C ALA A 214 -16.45 35.67 -17.40
N SER A 215 -17.70 36.15 -17.35
CA SER A 215 -18.18 37.17 -16.42
C SER A 215 -18.91 36.62 -15.19
N THR A 216 -19.04 35.29 -15.06
CA THR A 216 -19.76 34.61 -13.98
C THR A 216 -18.84 34.41 -12.77
N THR A 217 -19.30 34.78 -11.58
CA THR A 217 -18.56 34.53 -10.32
C THR A 217 -18.40 33.02 -10.08
N GLY A 218 -17.15 32.58 -9.87
CA GLY A 218 -16.80 31.18 -9.66
C GLY A 218 -16.78 30.33 -10.94
N SER A 219 -16.69 30.93 -12.12
CA SER A 219 -16.60 30.17 -13.38
C SER A 219 -15.18 29.78 -13.76
N VAL A 220 -15.02 28.57 -14.31
CA VAL A 220 -13.76 28.09 -14.93
C VAL A 220 -13.27 28.94 -16.10
N GLU A 221 -14.11 29.80 -16.68
CA GLU A 221 -13.77 30.67 -17.80
C GLU A 221 -13.44 32.10 -17.37
N ASN A 222 -13.42 32.39 -16.05
CA ASN A 222 -13.23 33.72 -15.49
C ASN A 222 -11.83 33.86 -14.83
N HIS A 223 -11.00 34.75 -15.37
CA HIS A 223 -9.62 35.01 -14.97
C HIS A 223 -9.43 35.39 -13.49
N ALA A 224 -10.45 35.92 -12.82
CA ALA A 224 -10.34 36.31 -11.41
C ALA A 224 -10.04 35.14 -10.44
N HIS A 225 -10.14 33.90 -10.94
CA HIS A 225 -9.95 32.65 -10.19
C HIS A 225 -8.60 31.97 -10.45
N PHE A 226 -7.74 32.57 -11.27
CA PHE A 226 -6.45 32.02 -11.69
C PHE A 226 -5.34 33.03 -11.45
N THR A 227 -4.27 32.63 -10.77
CA THR A 227 -3.04 33.44 -10.68
C THR A 227 -1.83 32.61 -11.09
N LEU A 228 -0.97 33.16 -11.93
CA LEU A 228 0.26 32.51 -12.40
C LEU A 228 1.44 33.46 -12.19
N ARG A 229 2.34 33.13 -11.27
CA ARG A 229 3.41 34.04 -10.81
C ARG A 229 4.75 33.33 -10.69
N ALA A 230 5.84 34.07 -10.87
CA ALA A 230 7.18 33.55 -10.65
C ALA A 230 7.49 33.46 -9.15
N ILE A 231 8.17 32.40 -8.72
CA ILE A 231 8.71 32.28 -7.36
C ILE A 231 9.99 33.10 -7.25
N ASP A 232 10.10 33.91 -6.19
CA ASP A 232 11.35 34.60 -5.85
C ASP A 232 12.32 33.61 -5.18
N ALA A 233 13.50 33.44 -5.78
CA ALA A 233 14.48 32.43 -5.37
C ALA A 233 15.14 32.67 -3.99
N ALA A 234 14.98 33.85 -3.40
CA ALA A 234 15.49 34.14 -2.05
C ALA A 234 14.43 33.86 -0.97
N THR A 235 13.16 34.12 -1.26
CA THR A 235 12.04 34.04 -0.30
C THR A 235 11.11 32.84 -0.51
N HIS A 236 11.27 32.11 -1.62
CA HIS A 236 10.48 30.93 -2.01
C HIS A 236 8.95 31.17 -2.08
N ALA A 237 8.58 32.44 -2.32
CA ALA A 237 7.21 32.93 -2.36
C ALA A 237 6.83 33.50 -3.74
N PRO A 238 5.54 33.47 -4.13
CA PRO A 238 5.06 34.10 -5.35
C PRO A 238 5.35 35.60 -5.41
N SER A 239 5.89 36.03 -6.54
CA SER A 239 6.40 37.39 -6.75
C SER A 239 6.08 37.90 -8.16
N GLY A 240 6.34 39.19 -8.39
CA GLY A 240 6.19 39.80 -9.72
C GLY A 240 4.76 39.88 -10.24
N THR A 241 4.65 39.99 -11.57
CA THR A 241 3.40 40.17 -12.31
C THR A 241 2.60 38.87 -12.39
N ASP A 242 1.28 39.00 -12.41
CA ASP A 242 0.37 37.88 -12.65
C ASP A 242 0.20 37.64 -14.15
N LEU A 243 0.66 36.50 -14.65
CA LEU A 243 0.54 36.12 -16.06
C LEU A 243 -0.90 35.70 -16.42
N CYS A 244 -1.69 35.19 -15.46
CA CYS A 244 -3.11 34.88 -15.66
C CYS A 244 -4.08 35.91 -15.04
N GLY A 245 -3.59 37.11 -14.73
CA GLY A 245 -4.44 38.26 -14.40
C GLY A 245 -5.44 38.60 -15.52
N ALA A 246 -6.28 39.61 -15.29
CA ALA A 246 -7.59 39.91 -15.95
C ALA A 246 -7.79 39.74 -17.48
N SER A 247 -6.75 39.51 -18.29
CA SER A 247 -6.86 39.01 -19.67
C SER A 247 -5.57 38.33 -20.19
N GLY A 248 -4.69 37.83 -19.31
CA GLY A 248 -3.34 37.38 -19.65
C GLY A 248 -3.22 35.91 -20.09
N CYS A 249 -4.21 35.08 -19.80
CA CYS A 249 -4.29 33.68 -20.23
C CYS A 249 -5.59 33.44 -21.01
N THR A 250 -5.62 32.57 -22.01
CA THR A 250 -6.88 32.13 -22.63
C THR A 250 -7.41 30.91 -21.88
N LEU A 251 -8.69 30.95 -21.49
CA LEU A 251 -9.38 29.87 -20.77
C LEU A 251 -10.35 29.19 -21.73
N THR A 252 -10.33 27.86 -21.84
CA THR A 252 -11.21 27.10 -22.76
C THR A 252 -11.72 25.83 -22.08
N TRP A 253 -13.02 25.81 -21.77
CA TRP A 253 -13.67 24.69 -21.08
C TRP A 253 -14.27 23.67 -22.05
N ASN A 254 -14.00 22.38 -21.81
CA ASN A 254 -14.70 21.27 -22.46
C ASN A 254 -15.64 20.59 -21.46
N SER A 255 -16.93 20.88 -21.55
CA SER A 255 -17.96 20.31 -20.68
C SER A 255 -18.19 18.81 -20.84
N SER A 256 -17.72 18.19 -21.94
CA SER A 256 -17.88 16.76 -22.20
C SER A 256 -16.74 15.92 -21.64
N THR A 257 -15.50 16.45 -21.63
CA THR A 257 -14.35 15.79 -21.00
C THR A 257 -14.02 16.31 -19.60
N ARG A 258 -14.72 17.37 -19.15
CA ARG A 258 -14.46 18.11 -17.90
C ARG A 258 -13.03 18.65 -17.78
N ILE A 259 -12.44 19.07 -18.89
CA ILE A 259 -11.09 19.62 -18.94
C ILE A 259 -11.14 21.11 -19.28
N LEU A 260 -10.43 21.90 -18.48
CA LEU A 260 -10.09 23.29 -18.77
C LEU A 260 -8.69 23.35 -19.37
N LEU A 261 -8.55 23.96 -20.55
CA LEU A 261 -7.25 24.38 -21.08
C LEU A 261 -6.98 25.83 -20.65
N VAL A 262 -5.74 26.09 -20.23
CA VAL A 262 -5.24 27.42 -19.85
C VAL A 262 -4.02 27.72 -20.72
N ASP A 263 -4.08 28.78 -21.52
CA ASP A 263 -3.08 29.14 -22.53
C ASP A 263 -2.41 30.47 -22.12
N PRO A 264 -1.25 30.45 -21.44
CA PRO A 264 -0.63 31.64 -20.84
C PRO A 264 0.26 32.43 -21.81
N THR A 265 0.56 33.70 -21.47
CA THR A 265 1.71 34.39 -22.07
C THR A 265 3.03 33.66 -21.77
N ASP A 266 3.92 33.59 -22.77
CA ASP A 266 5.25 32.96 -22.71
C ASP A 266 5.97 33.10 -21.36
N LEU A 267 6.32 31.96 -20.75
CA LEU A 267 7.09 31.91 -19.50
C LEU A 267 8.56 32.25 -19.71
N THR A 268 9.22 32.79 -18.69
CA THR A 268 10.68 32.99 -18.70
C THR A 268 11.39 31.69 -18.39
N SER A 269 12.25 31.24 -19.30
CA SER A 269 13.06 30.02 -19.15
C SER A 269 13.91 30.04 -17.87
N GLY A 270 14.06 28.89 -17.22
CA GLY A 270 14.85 28.72 -15.98
C GLY A 270 14.21 29.34 -14.73
N THR A 271 12.96 29.80 -14.81
CA THR A 271 12.23 30.41 -13.69
C THR A 271 11.22 29.41 -13.12
N GLU A 272 11.11 29.33 -11.79
CA GLU A 272 10.04 28.60 -11.11
C GLU A 272 8.75 29.44 -11.09
N TYR A 273 7.61 28.81 -11.35
CA TYR A 273 6.28 29.41 -11.33
C TYR A 273 5.36 28.66 -10.38
N GLU A 274 4.37 29.37 -9.84
CA GLU A 274 3.25 28.83 -9.11
C GLU A 274 1.94 29.21 -9.82
N LEU A 275 1.17 28.21 -10.24
CA LEU A 275 -0.20 28.32 -10.72
C LEU A 275 -1.17 28.03 -9.57
N ASN A 276 -2.00 29.01 -9.22
CA ASN A 276 -3.04 28.87 -8.20
C ASN A 276 -4.43 29.02 -8.80
N VAL A 277 -5.35 28.19 -8.32
CA VAL A 277 -6.75 28.16 -8.74
C VAL A 277 -7.64 28.15 -7.51
N THR A 278 -8.43 29.22 -7.32
CA THR A 278 -9.26 29.43 -6.11
C THR A 278 -10.67 29.92 -6.47
N ASP A 279 -11.62 29.77 -5.54
CA ASP A 279 -12.97 30.36 -5.59
C ASP A 279 -13.88 29.96 -6.78
N LEU A 280 -13.38 29.08 -7.67
CA LEU A 280 -14.17 28.35 -8.66
C LEU A 280 -15.30 27.53 -8.01
N GLN A 281 -16.39 27.31 -8.74
CA GLN A 281 -17.58 26.61 -8.27
C GLN A 281 -18.18 25.69 -9.33
N ASN A 282 -18.76 24.57 -8.90
CA ASN A 282 -19.68 23.80 -9.75
C ASN A 282 -21.06 24.46 -9.84
N ASN A 283 -21.91 23.93 -10.72
CA ASN A 283 -23.26 24.38 -10.99
C ASN A 283 -24.13 24.46 -9.72
N SER A 284 -23.94 23.51 -8.79
CA SER A 284 -24.53 23.50 -7.44
C SER A 284 -23.97 24.57 -6.48
N SER A 285 -23.06 25.42 -6.95
CA SER A 285 -22.37 26.48 -6.19
C SER A 285 -21.44 26.01 -5.07
N VAL A 286 -20.99 24.75 -5.11
CA VAL A 286 -19.96 24.23 -4.19
C VAL A 286 -18.59 24.70 -4.68
N ALA A 287 -17.80 25.27 -3.76
CA ALA A 287 -16.44 25.75 -4.06
C ALA A 287 -15.44 24.61 -4.28
N VAL A 288 -14.56 24.81 -5.27
CA VAL A 288 -13.40 23.97 -5.57
C VAL A 288 -12.43 23.96 -4.39
N MET A 289 -11.84 22.81 -4.07
CA MET A 289 -10.67 22.79 -3.17
C MET A 289 -9.49 23.50 -3.87
N PRO A 290 -8.91 24.55 -3.27
CA PRO A 290 -7.83 25.33 -3.88
C PRO A 290 -6.69 24.44 -4.41
N PHE A 291 -6.33 24.65 -5.67
CA PHE A 291 -5.29 23.89 -6.36
C PHE A 291 -4.06 24.76 -6.58
N PHE A 292 -2.88 24.19 -6.30
CA PHE A 292 -1.58 24.85 -6.39
C PHE A 292 -0.64 23.92 -7.17
N ALA A 293 -0.01 24.43 -8.22
CA ALA A 293 1.03 23.71 -8.97
C ALA A 293 2.29 24.58 -9.08
N ARG A 294 3.36 24.17 -8.40
CA ARG A 294 4.71 24.71 -8.61
C ARG A 294 5.44 23.93 -9.69
N PHE A 295 6.14 24.62 -10.59
CA PHE A 295 6.88 23.99 -11.69
C PHE A 295 7.97 24.93 -12.24
N THR A 296 9.02 24.38 -12.85
CA THR A 296 10.11 25.17 -13.44
C THR A 296 10.02 25.20 -14.97
N ALA A 297 10.05 26.40 -15.55
CA ALA A 297 10.03 26.60 -16.99
C ALA A 297 11.37 26.18 -17.64
N GLY A 298 11.30 25.41 -18.72
CA GLY A 298 12.43 24.90 -19.50
C GLY A 298 12.82 25.81 -20.67
N ALA A 299 13.49 25.22 -21.67
CA ALA A 299 13.75 25.87 -22.95
C ALA A 299 12.50 25.85 -23.85
N ALA A 300 12.48 26.69 -24.89
CA ALA A 300 11.46 26.63 -25.94
C ALA A 300 11.48 25.26 -26.63
N ASP A 301 10.31 24.63 -26.74
CA ASP A 301 10.19 23.27 -27.26
C ASP A 301 9.89 23.28 -28.76
N SER A 302 10.93 23.02 -29.55
CA SER A 302 10.85 22.82 -31.00
C SER A 302 10.98 21.35 -31.40
N THR A 303 10.74 20.41 -30.48
CA THR A 303 10.83 18.97 -30.74
C THR A 303 9.45 18.40 -31.03
N VAL A 304 9.35 17.39 -31.91
CA VAL A 304 8.06 16.74 -32.17
C VAL A 304 7.67 15.81 -31.01
N PRO A 305 6.37 15.66 -30.69
CA PRO A 305 5.94 14.53 -29.87
C PRO A 305 6.27 13.21 -30.58
N THR A 306 6.72 12.24 -29.80
CA THR A 306 7.00 10.86 -30.24
C THR A 306 6.33 9.88 -29.29
N LEU A 307 6.28 8.60 -29.65
CA LEU A 307 5.94 7.54 -28.70
C LEU A 307 7.08 7.33 -27.69
N ARG A 308 6.76 6.85 -26.48
CA ARG A 308 7.77 6.48 -25.47
C ARG A 308 8.34 5.08 -25.76
N ALA A 309 9.67 4.96 -25.74
CA ALA A 309 10.34 3.66 -25.76
C ALA A 309 10.50 3.03 -24.35
N ALA A 310 10.61 3.86 -23.30
CA ALA A 310 10.88 3.41 -21.93
C ALA A 310 9.63 2.86 -21.20
N SER A 311 8.47 3.43 -21.50
CA SER A 311 7.15 2.87 -21.17
C SER A 311 6.46 2.65 -22.51
N PRO A 312 6.69 1.52 -23.19
CA PRO A 312 6.13 1.28 -24.51
C PRO A 312 4.62 1.20 -24.44
N THR A 313 3.97 1.36 -25.59
CA THR A 313 2.52 1.22 -25.72
C THR A 313 2.05 -0.14 -25.24
N VAL A 314 0.77 -0.25 -24.89
CA VAL A 314 0.14 -1.50 -24.45
C VAL A 314 -1.00 -1.82 -25.42
N PRO A 315 -0.82 -2.79 -26.34
CA PRO A 315 0.35 -3.66 -26.52
C PRO A 315 1.58 -2.97 -27.14
N ILE A 316 2.74 -3.59 -26.97
CA ILE A 316 3.98 -3.20 -27.65
C ILE A 316 3.92 -3.55 -29.14
N ASN A 317 4.79 -2.96 -29.97
CA ASN A 317 4.88 -3.37 -31.37
C ASN A 317 5.28 -4.85 -31.48
N ASP A 318 4.69 -5.55 -32.45
CA ASP A 318 4.88 -6.98 -32.73
C ASP A 318 4.46 -7.90 -31.56
N ALA A 319 3.67 -7.39 -30.60
CA ALA A 319 3.14 -8.19 -29.51
C ALA A 319 2.21 -9.29 -30.06
N THR A 320 2.50 -10.55 -29.75
CA THR A 320 1.67 -11.70 -30.15
C THR A 320 0.97 -12.30 -28.94
N GLY A 321 -0.22 -12.87 -29.16
CA GLY A 321 -1.01 -13.49 -28.09
C GLY A 321 -1.70 -12.47 -27.17
N VAL A 322 -1.93 -11.24 -27.64
CA VAL A 322 -2.69 -10.23 -26.89
C VAL A 322 -4.13 -10.71 -26.70
N SER A 323 -4.64 -10.73 -25.47
CA SER A 323 -6.02 -11.19 -25.23
C SER A 323 -7.02 -10.38 -26.05
N ARG A 324 -7.89 -11.08 -26.79
CA ARG A 324 -8.94 -10.42 -27.59
C ARG A 324 -10.03 -9.76 -26.73
N TYR A 325 -10.04 -10.04 -25.43
CA TYR A 325 -10.94 -9.47 -24.43
C TYR A 325 -10.29 -8.32 -23.63
N SER A 326 -9.18 -7.76 -24.13
CA SER A 326 -8.54 -6.57 -23.55
C SER A 326 -9.49 -5.37 -23.53
N GLY A 327 -9.82 -4.88 -22.32
CA GLY A 327 -10.76 -3.79 -22.11
C GLY A 327 -10.22 -2.39 -22.45
N GLU A 328 -8.90 -2.18 -22.35
CA GLU A 328 -8.24 -0.93 -22.71
C GLU A 328 -6.88 -1.20 -23.38
N PHE A 329 -6.53 -0.32 -24.32
CA PHE A 329 -5.20 -0.20 -24.91
C PHE A 329 -4.64 1.20 -24.66
N THR A 330 -3.32 1.35 -24.51
CA THR A 330 -2.70 2.64 -24.13
C THR A 330 -1.50 3.03 -24.99
N LEU A 331 -1.48 4.27 -25.45
CA LEU A 331 -0.43 4.90 -26.25
C LEU A 331 0.29 5.98 -25.42
N PHE A 332 1.55 5.75 -25.05
CA PHE A 332 2.35 6.70 -24.26
C PHE A 332 3.21 7.62 -25.14
N PHE A 333 3.19 8.92 -24.88
CA PHE A 333 3.92 9.94 -25.64
C PHE A 333 5.06 10.56 -24.82
N SER A 334 6.13 10.99 -25.50
CA SER A 334 7.32 11.58 -24.87
C SER A 334 7.05 12.90 -24.13
N LYS A 335 5.92 13.54 -24.43
CA LYS A 335 5.44 14.83 -23.91
C LYS A 335 3.92 14.87 -23.91
N ALA A 336 3.32 15.83 -23.20
CA ALA A 336 1.88 16.05 -23.22
C ALA A 336 1.38 16.50 -24.60
N ILE A 337 0.20 16.03 -25.00
CA ILE A 337 -0.44 16.33 -26.30
C ILE A 337 -1.73 17.12 -26.15
N ASP A 338 -2.00 17.99 -27.12
CA ASP A 338 -3.23 18.76 -27.19
C ASP A 338 -4.38 17.80 -27.55
N GLN A 339 -5.19 17.46 -26.55
CA GLN A 339 -6.31 16.52 -26.69
C GLN A 339 -7.29 16.92 -27.80
N THR A 340 -7.41 18.20 -28.15
CA THR A 340 -8.28 18.64 -29.26
C THR A 340 -7.81 18.11 -30.62
N THR A 341 -6.54 17.71 -30.72
CA THR A 341 -5.94 17.08 -31.91
C THR A 341 -5.98 15.54 -31.86
N ALA A 342 -6.25 14.94 -30.71
CA ALA A 342 -6.37 13.50 -30.54
C ALA A 342 -7.84 13.07 -30.74
N THR A 343 -8.26 12.92 -32.00
CA THR A 343 -9.65 12.62 -32.36
C THR A 343 -9.86 11.15 -32.77
N LEU A 344 -10.80 10.47 -32.10
CA LEU A 344 -11.08 9.04 -32.31
C LEU A 344 -11.59 8.77 -33.73
N GLY A 345 -10.99 7.79 -34.41
CA GLY A 345 -11.36 7.39 -35.77
C GLY A 345 -10.99 8.42 -36.85
N THR A 346 -10.20 9.44 -36.51
CA THR A 346 -9.66 10.42 -37.47
C THR A 346 -8.15 10.57 -37.29
N ASN A 347 -7.69 11.05 -36.13
CA ASN A 347 -6.26 11.22 -35.85
C ASN A 347 -5.67 10.13 -34.96
N VAL A 348 -6.48 9.47 -34.14
CA VAL A 348 -6.10 8.30 -33.33
C VAL A 348 -7.16 7.21 -33.47
N GLY A 349 -6.76 5.96 -33.61
CA GLY A 349 -7.67 4.82 -33.54
C GLY A 349 -6.95 3.49 -33.68
N LEU A 350 -7.73 2.41 -33.72
CA LEU A 350 -7.27 1.06 -34.05
C LEU A 350 -7.94 0.65 -35.36
N TYR A 351 -7.21 0.01 -36.28
CA TYR A 351 -7.78 -0.73 -37.40
C TYR A 351 -7.33 -2.19 -37.34
N ARG A 352 -8.05 -3.07 -38.03
CA ARG A 352 -7.58 -4.42 -38.27
C ARG A 352 -6.71 -4.37 -39.52
N ASP A 353 -5.48 -4.84 -39.39
CA ASP A 353 -4.59 -5.12 -40.52
C ASP A 353 -5.05 -6.45 -41.15
N ALA A 354 -5.26 -6.45 -42.47
CA ALA A 354 -5.95 -7.51 -43.20
C ALA A 354 -5.07 -8.27 -44.21
N ASP A 355 -3.96 -7.69 -44.67
CA ASP A 355 -2.97 -8.32 -45.56
C ASP A 355 -1.55 -8.45 -44.95
N ASP A 356 -1.41 -8.08 -43.67
CA ASP A 356 -0.23 -8.11 -42.80
C ASP A 356 0.89 -7.09 -43.16
N ASP A 357 0.61 -5.98 -43.87
CA ASP A 357 1.64 -5.03 -44.37
C ASP A 357 2.10 -3.89 -43.42
N ASP A 358 1.51 -3.74 -42.23
CA ASP A 358 1.75 -2.66 -41.23
C ASP A 358 1.36 -1.23 -41.68
N VAL A 359 0.86 -1.04 -42.91
CA VAL A 359 0.26 0.22 -43.41
C VAL A 359 -1.26 0.15 -43.18
N ARG A 360 -1.98 1.23 -43.50
CA ARG A 360 -3.44 1.24 -43.52
C ARG A 360 -3.94 1.56 -44.93
N ASP A 361 -4.75 0.68 -45.49
CA ASP A 361 -5.26 0.80 -46.85
C ASP A 361 -6.67 1.49 -46.93
N SER A 362 -7.36 1.38 -48.07
CA SER A 362 -8.73 1.88 -48.26
C SER A 362 -9.84 0.94 -47.79
N ASP A 363 -9.62 -0.37 -47.78
CA ASP A 363 -10.58 -1.39 -47.35
C ASP A 363 -10.51 -1.65 -45.82
N GLU A 364 -9.53 -1.07 -45.13
CA GLU A 364 -9.34 -1.09 -43.68
C GLU A 364 -9.93 0.15 -42.96
N PRO A 365 -11.13 0.06 -42.36
CA PRO A 365 -11.70 1.14 -41.57
C PRO A 365 -11.08 1.24 -40.17
N LEU A 366 -10.86 2.47 -39.68
CA LEU A 366 -10.64 2.70 -38.26
C LEU A 366 -11.90 2.35 -37.46
N LEU A 367 -11.71 1.69 -36.33
CA LEU A 367 -12.73 1.44 -35.32
C LEU A 367 -13.14 2.77 -34.67
N GLY A 368 -14.34 3.23 -35.02
CA GLY A 368 -14.93 4.46 -34.48
C GLY A 368 -15.57 4.28 -33.11
N SER A 369 -16.32 5.31 -32.68
CA SER A 369 -16.99 5.38 -31.37
C SER A 369 -18.10 4.35 -31.14
N SER A 370 -18.46 3.54 -32.13
CA SER A 370 -19.31 2.35 -32.00
C SER A 370 -18.58 1.15 -31.40
N ALA A 371 -17.27 1.02 -31.65
CA ALA A 371 -16.43 -0.09 -31.20
C ALA A 371 -15.43 0.30 -30.10
N LEU A 372 -15.01 1.57 -30.06
CA LEU A 372 -14.05 2.10 -29.09
C LEU A 372 -14.59 3.30 -28.29
N THR A 373 -13.86 3.64 -27.24
CA THR A 373 -13.90 4.90 -26.49
C THR A 373 -12.50 5.53 -26.52
N LEU A 374 -12.39 6.83 -26.24
CA LEU A 374 -11.12 7.54 -26.21
C LEU A 374 -11.04 8.43 -24.97
N THR A 375 -9.98 8.26 -24.20
CA THR A 375 -9.66 9.08 -23.02
C THR A 375 -8.22 9.58 -23.14
N TYR A 376 -7.91 10.76 -22.61
CA TYR A 376 -6.54 11.27 -22.50
C TYR A 376 -6.15 11.41 -21.04
N ASP A 377 -4.91 11.05 -20.71
CA ASP A 377 -4.30 11.15 -19.40
C ASP A 377 -3.14 12.17 -19.46
N PRO A 378 -3.38 13.45 -19.10
CA PRO A 378 -2.36 14.50 -19.17
C PRO A 378 -1.24 14.36 -18.14
N ALA A 379 -1.38 13.50 -17.12
CA ALA A 379 -0.31 13.21 -16.17
C ALA A 379 0.62 12.09 -16.69
N ALA A 380 0.05 11.02 -17.26
CA ALA A 380 0.83 9.93 -17.86
C ALA A 380 1.36 10.23 -19.28
N PHE A 381 0.93 11.34 -19.89
CA PHE A 381 1.07 11.66 -21.31
C PHE A 381 0.55 10.52 -22.21
N ALA A 382 -0.61 9.95 -21.85
CA ALA A 382 -1.10 8.71 -22.43
C ALA A 382 -2.49 8.88 -23.05
N VAL A 383 -2.66 8.39 -24.29
CA VAL A 383 -3.97 8.26 -24.94
C VAL A 383 -4.47 6.83 -24.76
N ARG A 384 -5.69 6.67 -24.29
CA ARG A 384 -6.30 5.40 -23.92
C ARG A 384 -7.49 5.08 -24.83
N LEU A 385 -7.56 3.84 -25.30
CA LEU A 385 -8.58 3.31 -26.20
C LEU A 385 -9.31 2.15 -25.52
N GLY A 386 -10.46 2.44 -24.91
CA GLY A 386 -11.29 1.43 -24.24
C GLY A 386 -12.21 0.70 -25.22
N SER A 387 -12.17 -0.64 -25.26
CA SER A 387 -12.98 -1.44 -26.19
C SER A 387 -14.43 -1.62 -25.72
N LYS A 388 -15.36 -1.76 -26.68
CA LYS A 388 -16.79 -2.05 -26.44
C LYS A 388 -17.20 -3.48 -26.79
N GLY A 389 -16.28 -4.30 -27.29
CA GLY A 389 -16.49 -5.73 -27.55
C GLY A 389 -15.19 -6.47 -27.84
N ALA A 390 -15.24 -7.80 -27.87
CA ALA A 390 -14.07 -8.63 -28.18
C ALA A 390 -13.53 -8.36 -29.60
N LEU A 391 -12.20 -8.26 -29.73
CA LEU A 391 -11.53 -8.21 -31.03
C LEU A 391 -11.66 -9.57 -31.77
N SER A 392 -11.36 -9.58 -33.06
CA SER A 392 -11.20 -10.84 -33.81
C SER A 392 -10.05 -11.67 -33.22
N ALA A 393 -10.22 -12.99 -33.15
CA ALA A 393 -9.15 -13.92 -32.73
C ALA A 393 -8.10 -14.10 -33.84
N SER A 394 -6.84 -14.34 -33.45
CA SER A 394 -5.70 -14.57 -34.36
C SER A 394 -5.60 -13.55 -35.51
N ALA A 395 -5.83 -12.27 -35.21
CA ALA A 395 -5.87 -11.21 -36.19
C ALA A 395 -4.88 -10.09 -35.81
N LYS A 396 -4.24 -9.50 -36.82
CA LYS A 396 -3.37 -8.36 -36.68
C LYS A 396 -4.21 -7.08 -36.53
N TYR A 397 -3.82 -6.22 -35.61
CA TYR A 397 -4.47 -4.95 -35.30
C TYR A 397 -3.39 -3.90 -35.12
N CYS A 398 -3.61 -2.72 -35.70
CA CYS A 398 -2.64 -1.64 -35.70
C CYS A 398 -3.27 -0.35 -35.17
N PHE A 399 -2.60 0.31 -34.24
CA PHE A 399 -2.93 1.67 -33.84
C PHE A 399 -2.49 2.62 -34.94
N GLN A 400 -3.40 3.46 -35.44
CA GLN A 400 -3.03 4.57 -36.32
C GLN A 400 -2.93 5.86 -35.50
N ILE A 401 -1.78 6.53 -35.60
CA ILE A 401 -1.57 7.88 -35.08
C ILE A 401 -1.19 8.78 -36.26
N VAL A 402 -2.11 9.63 -36.68
CA VAL A 402 -1.93 10.53 -37.84
C VAL A 402 -1.05 11.70 -37.46
N GLY A 403 -0.04 11.96 -38.30
CA GLY A 403 0.89 13.07 -38.14
C GLY A 403 0.65 14.28 -39.04
N GLY A 404 1.60 15.21 -39.02
CA GLY A 404 1.58 16.43 -39.83
C GLY A 404 0.49 17.44 -39.45
N ALA A 405 0.18 18.35 -40.37
CA ALA A 405 -0.52 19.62 -40.07
C ALA A 405 -1.94 19.47 -39.49
N THR A 406 -2.64 18.38 -39.83
CA THR A 406 -3.98 18.03 -39.32
C THR A 406 -3.97 16.97 -38.22
N GLY A 407 -2.83 16.31 -37.99
CA GLY A 407 -2.66 15.21 -37.05
C GLY A 407 -2.52 15.63 -35.59
N VAL A 408 -2.05 14.71 -34.76
CA VAL A 408 -1.80 14.91 -33.32
C VAL A 408 -0.67 15.94 -33.10
N LYS A 409 -0.80 16.79 -32.09
CA LYS A 409 0.18 17.83 -31.74
C LYS A 409 0.47 17.88 -30.25
N ASP A 410 1.65 18.38 -29.87
CA ASP A 410 1.95 18.68 -28.48
C ASP A 410 1.27 19.97 -27.99
N LEU A 411 1.31 20.22 -26.67
CA LEU A 411 0.74 21.44 -26.07
C LEU A 411 1.51 22.73 -26.43
N SER A 412 2.65 22.62 -27.14
CA SER A 412 3.40 23.73 -27.76
C SER A 412 3.06 23.90 -29.25
N GLY A 413 2.21 23.02 -29.82
CA GLY A 413 1.79 23.03 -31.22
C GLY A 413 2.67 22.24 -32.20
N ASN A 414 3.75 21.57 -31.75
CA ASN A 414 4.59 20.75 -32.64
C ASN A 414 3.83 19.51 -33.11
N GLN A 415 3.98 19.18 -34.39
CA GLN A 415 3.25 18.08 -35.03
C GLN A 415 3.91 16.74 -34.75
N PHE A 416 3.12 15.73 -34.39
CA PHE A 416 3.57 14.33 -34.35
C PHE A 416 4.00 13.90 -35.75
N ALA A 417 5.29 13.64 -35.96
CA ALA A 417 5.92 13.41 -37.28
C ALA A 417 5.71 14.54 -38.32
N SER A 418 6.71 14.77 -39.18
CA SER A 418 6.66 15.84 -40.19
C SER A 418 5.74 15.53 -41.37
N ALA A 419 5.54 14.25 -41.70
CA ALA A 419 4.52 13.74 -42.60
C ALA A 419 4.29 12.24 -42.38
N GLY A 420 3.06 11.76 -42.58
CA GLY A 420 2.69 10.34 -42.45
C GLY A 420 2.06 9.98 -41.11
N SER A 421 1.49 8.77 -41.04
CA SER A 421 1.04 8.15 -39.78
C SER A 421 2.17 7.32 -39.18
N SER A 422 2.21 7.19 -37.86
CA SER A 422 2.92 6.08 -37.21
C SER A 422 1.92 5.00 -36.87
N ASN A 423 2.23 3.77 -37.27
CA ASN A 423 1.46 2.59 -36.90
C ASN A 423 2.21 1.80 -35.82
N ILE A 424 1.47 1.17 -34.90
CA ILE A 424 1.99 0.18 -33.94
C ILE A 424 1.09 -1.03 -34.02
N CYS A 425 1.64 -2.21 -34.31
CA CYS A 425 0.86 -3.39 -34.63
C CYS A 425 1.02 -4.52 -33.60
N PHE A 426 -0.01 -5.33 -33.41
CA PHE A 426 -0.03 -6.51 -32.54
C PHE A 426 -0.98 -7.58 -33.08
N THR A 427 -0.77 -8.84 -32.69
CA THR A 427 -1.63 -9.97 -33.05
C THR A 427 -2.41 -10.47 -31.84
N THR A 428 -3.73 -10.57 -31.97
CA THR A 428 -4.59 -11.14 -30.92
C THR A 428 -4.37 -12.64 -30.74
N ALA A 429 -4.63 -13.14 -29.54
CA ALA A 429 -4.70 -14.56 -29.25
C ALA A 429 -5.95 -15.21 -29.88
N ASN A 430 -5.98 -16.55 -29.81
CA ASN A 430 -7.20 -17.35 -29.97
C ASN A 430 -7.70 -17.79 -28.58
N ASP A 431 -7.75 -16.85 -27.65
CA ASP A 431 -8.27 -17.05 -26.30
C ASP A 431 -9.79 -17.14 -26.31
N THR A 432 -10.31 -17.92 -25.36
CA THR A 432 -11.74 -18.14 -25.13
C THR A 432 -12.06 -17.80 -23.69
N ASP A 433 -13.04 -16.93 -23.49
CA ASP A 433 -13.75 -16.78 -22.23
C ASP A 433 -15.15 -17.39 -22.38
N ASP A 434 -15.47 -18.35 -21.52
CA ASP A 434 -16.78 -18.98 -21.36
C ASP A 434 -17.40 -18.74 -19.97
N THR A 435 -16.79 -17.84 -19.19
CA THR A 435 -17.23 -17.43 -17.86
C THR A 435 -17.93 -16.08 -17.88
N GLY A 436 -18.82 -15.84 -16.90
CA GLY A 436 -19.55 -14.58 -16.78
C GLY A 436 -18.98 -13.70 -15.68
N ALA A 437 -18.88 -12.39 -15.95
CA ALA A 437 -18.35 -11.39 -15.02
C ALA A 437 -18.93 -11.47 -13.58
N LYS A 438 -18.12 -10.97 -12.64
CA LYS A 438 -18.33 -11.00 -11.18
C LYS A 438 -18.06 -9.65 -10.53
N LEU A 439 -18.88 -9.31 -9.53
CA LEU A 439 -18.79 -8.08 -8.75
C LEU A 439 -17.86 -8.32 -7.56
N LEU A 440 -16.66 -7.75 -7.60
CA LEU A 440 -15.66 -7.92 -6.54
C LEU A 440 -16.03 -7.13 -5.28
N PHE A 441 -16.47 -5.87 -5.42
CA PHE A 441 -17.01 -5.07 -4.32
C PHE A 441 -17.79 -3.85 -4.84
N ALA A 442 -18.50 -3.19 -3.93
CA ALA A 442 -18.98 -1.83 -4.10
C ALA A 442 -18.45 -0.95 -2.95
N ASP A 443 -18.18 0.32 -3.25
CA ASP A 443 -17.65 1.36 -2.36
C ASP A 443 -18.52 2.60 -2.49
N ALA A 444 -18.86 3.31 -1.40
CA ALA A 444 -19.86 4.38 -1.47
C ALA A 444 -19.65 5.47 -0.43
N ASP A 445 -20.01 6.71 -0.79
CA ASP A 445 -20.19 7.84 0.12
C ASP A 445 -21.62 8.39 0.04
N ASN A 446 -21.85 9.58 0.58
CA ASN A 446 -23.18 10.21 0.61
C ASN A 446 -23.84 10.42 -0.76
N PHE A 447 -23.05 10.57 -1.83
CA PHE A 447 -23.55 11.08 -3.13
C PHE A 447 -23.25 10.17 -4.32
N LYS A 448 -22.36 9.19 -4.17
CA LYS A 448 -22.00 8.25 -5.23
C LYS A 448 -21.52 6.88 -4.73
N LEU A 449 -21.48 5.94 -5.67
CA LEU A 449 -21.04 4.55 -5.49
C LEU A 449 -20.12 4.15 -6.63
N VAL A 450 -19.08 3.36 -6.34
CA VAL A 450 -18.18 2.71 -7.32
C VAL A 450 -18.27 1.19 -7.14
N ALA A 451 -18.57 0.47 -8.23
CA ALA A 451 -18.61 -0.99 -8.28
C ALA A 451 -17.42 -1.53 -9.08
N LYS A 452 -16.65 -2.45 -8.51
CA LYS A 452 -15.44 -3.06 -9.13
C LYS A 452 -15.73 -4.46 -9.62
N PHE A 453 -15.31 -4.77 -10.85
CA PHE A 453 -15.51 -6.08 -11.49
C PHE A 453 -14.19 -6.83 -11.68
N ASN A 454 -14.27 -8.15 -11.82
CA ASN A 454 -13.10 -8.98 -12.10
C ASN A 454 -12.55 -8.74 -13.51
N GLU A 455 -13.43 -8.55 -14.51
CA GLU A 455 -13.06 -8.48 -15.92
C GLU A 455 -13.75 -7.32 -16.66
N PRO A 456 -13.32 -7.00 -17.89
CA PRO A 456 -13.92 -5.92 -18.66
C PRO A 456 -15.38 -6.22 -19.04
N LEU A 457 -16.24 -5.24 -18.80
CA LEU A 457 -17.67 -5.29 -19.14
C LEU A 457 -17.94 -4.71 -20.54
N ASN A 458 -19.06 -5.08 -21.14
CA ASN A 458 -19.62 -4.34 -22.26
C ASN A 458 -20.00 -2.92 -21.79
N ALA A 459 -19.35 -1.89 -22.33
CA ALA A 459 -19.54 -0.50 -21.89
C ALA A 459 -20.98 0.02 -22.04
N THR A 460 -21.78 -0.55 -22.96
CA THR A 460 -23.19 -0.19 -23.15
C THR A 460 -24.05 -0.77 -22.02
N ASP A 461 -23.90 -2.07 -21.76
CA ASP A 461 -24.66 -2.76 -20.72
C ASP A 461 -24.23 -2.28 -19.32
N ALA A 462 -22.94 -1.94 -19.15
CA ALA A 462 -22.37 -1.42 -17.91
C ALA A 462 -22.85 0.00 -17.55
N THR A 463 -23.31 0.79 -18.52
CA THR A 463 -23.88 2.14 -18.31
C THR A 463 -25.41 2.16 -18.29
N ALA A 464 -26.07 1.03 -18.56
CA ALA A 464 -27.52 0.90 -18.49
C ALA A 464 -28.01 0.77 -17.03
N ALA A 465 -28.87 1.68 -16.59
CA ALA A 465 -29.42 1.66 -15.23
C ALA A 465 -30.20 0.37 -14.89
N GLY A 466 -30.77 -0.32 -15.88
CA GLY A 466 -31.46 -1.59 -15.70
C GLY A 466 -30.56 -2.78 -15.37
N SER A 467 -29.23 -2.64 -15.51
CA SER A 467 -28.25 -3.67 -15.13
C SER A 467 -28.05 -3.79 -13.62
N TYR A 468 -28.60 -2.86 -12.82
CA TYR A 468 -28.31 -2.75 -11.39
C TYR A 468 -29.58 -2.53 -10.55
N THR A 469 -29.70 -3.27 -9.45
CA THR A 469 -30.64 -3.01 -8.36
C THR A 469 -29.85 -2.54 -7.15
N LEU A 470 -30.21 -1.37 -6.63
CA LEU A 470 -29.56 -0.74 -5.48
C LEU A 470 -30.54 -0.63 -4.31
N GLU A 471 -30.14 -1.06 -3.12
CA GLU A 471 -30.91 -0.97 -1.89
C GLU A 471 -30.11 -0.21 -0.81
N CYS A 472 -30.70 0.83 -0.21
CA CYS A 472 -30.07 1.57 0.88
C CYS A 472 -31.14 2.19 1.79
N PRO A 473 -31.27 1.77 3.07
CA PRO A 473 -30.64 0.58 3.64
C PRO A 473 -31.15 -0.71 2.95
N VAL A 474 -30.50 -1.85 3.21
CA VAL A 474 -30.93 -3.15 2.65
C VAL A 474 -32.43 -3.39 2.89
N GLY A 475 -33.16 -3.75 1.83
CA GLY A 475 -34.62 -3.85 1.82
C GLY A 475 -35.37 -2.59 1.35
N VAL A 476 -34.67 -1.48 1.08
CA VAL A 476 -35.25 -0.24 0.54
C VAL A 476 -34.61 0.09 -0.81
N THR A 477 -35.27 -0.30 -1.90
CA THR A 477 -34.79 -0.08 -3.28
C THR A 477 -34.71 1.41 -3.63
N ILE A 478 -33.71 1.82 -4.41
CA ILE A 478 -33.52 3.19 -4.91
C ILE A 478 -33.73 3.23 -6.43
N SER A 479 -34.35 4.29 -6.92
CA SER A 479 -34.47 4.57 -8.35
C SER A 479 -33.13 5.04 -8.93
N LEU A 480 -32.59 4.27 -9.88
CA LEU A 480 -31.44 4.68 -10.70
C LEU A 480 -31.85 5.50 -11.94
N THR A 481 -33.16 5.75 -12.13
CA THR A 481 -33.67 6.58 -13.23
C THR A 481 -33.15 8.01 -13.10
N GLY A 482 -32.54 8.54 -14.17
CA GLY A 482 -31.96 9.88 -14.19
C GLY A 482 -30.66 10.04 -13.40
N LYS A 483 -30.07 8.96 -12.86
CA LYS A 483 -28.73 8.97 -12.27
C LYS A 483 -27.66 8.87 -13.36
N THR A 484 -26.49 9.45 -13.11
CA THR A 484 -25.33 9.33 -14.01
C THR A 484 -24.62 8.01 -13.70
N ILE A 485 -24.36 7.21 -14.74
CA ILE A 485 -23.60 5.95 -14.64
C ILE A 485 -22.46 6.02 -15.66
N THR A 486 -21.22 5.83 -15.20
CA THR A 486 -20.01 5.88 -16.04
C THR A 486 -19.20 4.60 -15.85
N TYR A 487 -18.78 3.97 -16.94
CA TYR A 487 -17.89 2.81 -16.91
C TYR A 487 -16.44 3.21 -17.25
N ARG A 488 -15.49 2.76 -16.42
CA ARG A 488 -14.04 2.93 -16.57
C ARG A 488 -13.43 1.56 -16.94
N PRO A 489 -13.00 1.34 -18.20
CA PRO A 489 -12.49 0.04 -18.62
C PRO A 489 -11.09 -0.28 -18.08
N ASP A 490 -10.29 0.75 -17.77
CA ASP A 490 -8.93 0.61 -17.24
C ASP A 490 -8.92 0.01 -15.83
N THR A 491 -9.79 0.50 -14.95
CA THR A 491 -9.96 -0.05 -13.60
C THR A 491 -11.09 -1.07 -13.50
N LYS A 492 -11.86 -1.33 -14.56
CA LYS A 492 -13.04 -2.22 -14.56
C LYS A 492 -14.07 -1.78 -13.50
N GLU A 493 -14.38 -0.49 -13.48
CA GLU A 493 -15.24 0.13 -12.46
C GLU A 493 -16.46 0.82 -13.07
N VAL A 494 -17.61 0.72 -12.39
CA VAL A 494 -18.83 1.48 -12.72
C VAL A 494 -19.10 2.47 -11.59
N GLU A 495 -19.09 3.76 -11.92
CA GLU A 495 -19.38 4.86 -10.99
C GLU A 495 -20.83 5.34 -11.20
N ILE A 496 -21.65 5.27 -10.15
CA ILE A 496 -23.05 5.69 -10.10
C ILE A 496 -23.16 6.93 -9.22
N GLN A 497 -23.72 8.03 -9.74
CA GLN A 497 -23.68 9.36 -9.10
C GLN A 497 -25.06 10.01 -9.00
N GLY A 498 -25.18 11.00 -8.10
CA GLY A 498 -26.43 11.73 -7.83
C GLY A 498 -27.32 11.00 -6.83
N LEU A 499 -26.70 10.25 -5.92
CA LEU A 499 -27.34 9.46 -4.86
C LEU A 499 -27.52 10.31 -3.59
N GLY A 500 -28.16 9.75 -2.56
CA GLY A 500 -28.51 10.46 -1.32
C GLY A 500 -28.50 9.52 -0.11
N PHE A 501 -27.32 9.02 0.24
CA PHE A 501 -27.14 8.04 1.31
C PHE A 501 -26.80 8.69 2.66
N GLN A 502 -27.19 8.06 3.77
CA GLN A 502 -26.70 8.42 5.10
C GLN A 502 -25.45 7.60 5.48
N PRO A 503 -24.44 8.18 6.15
CA PRO A 503 -23.26 7.43 6.61
C PRO A 503 -23.62 6.26 7.51
N ASP A 504 -22.73 5.27 7.58
CA ASP A 504 -22.86 4.03 8.37
C ASP A 504 -24.04 3.11 8.02
N GLN A 505 -24.91 3.50 7.08
CA GLN A 505 -25.95 2.60 6.56
C GLN A 505 -25.32 1.39 5.85
N SER A 506 -25.80 0.20 6.21
CA SER A 506 -25.55 -1.02 5.44
C SER A 506 -26.45 -1.02 4.21
N CYS A 507 -25.85 -1.08 3.03
CA CYS A 507 -26.51 -0.99 1.74
C CYS A 507 -26.00 -2.07 0.78
N ARG A 508 -26.76 -2.37 -0.28
CA ARG A 508 -26.55 -3.52 -1.16
C ARG A 508 -26.71 -3.15 -2.63
N LEU A 509 -25.71 -3.51 -3.42
CA LEU A 509 -25.77 -3.49 -4.88
C LEU A 509 -25.95 -4.93 -5.38
N THR A 510 -26.92 -5.14 -6.27
CA THR A 510 -27.15 -6.41 -6.96
C THR A 510 -27.08 -6.18 -8.46
N VAL A 511 -26.25 -6.94 -9.17
CA VAL A 511 -26.25 -6.96 -10.65
C VAL A 511 -27.40 -7.83 -11.15
N ALA A 512 -28.13 -7.34 -12.14
CA ALA A 512 -29.31 -7.95 -12.74
C ALA A 512 -28.99 -8.70 -14.05
N THR A 513 -29.95 -9.51 -14.52
CA THR A 513 -29.87 -10.19 -15.81
C THR A 513 -29.94 -9.19 -16.96
N GLY A 514 -28.79 -8.91 -17.58
CA GLY A 514 -28.67 -7.96 -18.69
C GLY A 514 -27.22 -7.51 -18.91
N LEU A 515 -26.45 -7.40 -17.81
CA LEU A 515 -25.03 -7.08 -17.89
C LEU A 515 -24.22 -8.24 -18.50
N LYS A 516 -23.21 -7.88 -19.28
CA LYS A 516 -22.26 -8.77 -19.94
C LYS A 516 -20.82 -8.28 -19.78
N ASP A 517 -19.91 -9.23 -19.76
CA ASP A 517 -18.48 -9.07 -20.07
C ASP A 517 -18.25 -8.68 -21.55
N LEU A 518 -16.98 -8.43 -21.88
CA LEU A 518 -16.53 -8.08 -23.23
C LEU A 518 -16.57 -9.26 -24.22
N ALA A 519 -16.60 -10.50 -23.73
CA ALA A 519 -16.79 -11.70 -24.54
C ALA A 519 -18.26 -11.87 -24.98
N GLY A 520 -19.19 -11.36 -24.19
CA GLY A 520 -20.64 -11.41 -24.42
C GLY A 520 -21.35 -12.53 -23.66
N ASN A 521 -20.66 -13.17 -22.71
CA ASN A 521 -21.25 -14.06 -21.72
C ASN A 521 -22.19 -13.24 -20.80
N ASN A 522 -23.08 -13.92 -20.10
CA ASN A 522 -24.00 -13.25 -19.16
C ASN A 522 -23.36 -13.24 -17.77
N PHE A 523 -23.50 -12.14 -17.03
CA PHE A 523 -23.00 -11.99 -15.67
C PHE A 523 -23.35 -13.18 -14.76
N THR A 524 -22.44 -13.57 -13.85
CA THR A 524 -22.64 -14.72 -12.95
C THR A 524 -23.69 -14.44 -11.87
N ILE A 525 -24.95 -14.71 -12.16
CA ILE A 525 -26.07 -14.57 -11.21
C ILE A 525 -26.18 -15.81 -10.31
N ASN A 526 -25.61 -15.75 -9.10
CA ASN A 526 -25.66 -16.84 -8.12
C ASN A 526 -25.96 -16.41 -6.66
N GLY A 527 -26.21 -15.12 -6.42
CA GLY A 527 -26.48 -14.56 -5.09
C GLY A 527 -25.24 -14.22 -4.26
N THR A 528 -24.03 -14.50 -4.78
CA THR A 528 -22.75 -14.18 -4.14
C THR A 528 -21.82 -13.37 -5.04
N ASP A 529 -21.62 -13.80 -6.29
CA ASP A 529 -20.77 -13.12 -7.28
C ASP A 529 -21.47 -11.91 -7.93
N ASN A 530 -22.79 -11.77 -7.78
CA ASN A 530 -23.57 -10.64 -8.29
C ASN A 530 -24.10 -9.70 -7.20
N VAL A 531 -23.64 -9.84 -5.95
CA VAL A 531 -24.14 -9.06 -4.80
C VAL A 531 -22.98 -8.50 -3.98
N ALA A 532 -22.89 -7.17 -3.89
CA ALA A 532 -21.98 -6.50 -2.97
C ALA A 532 -22.75 -5.83 -1.84
N ASN A 533 -22.42 -6.21 -0.61
CA ASN A 533 -22.85 -5.50 0.60
C ASN A 533 -21.73 -4.56 1.04
N PHE A 534 -22.08 -3.35 1.43
CA PHE A 534 -21.12 -2.30 1.82
C PHE A 534 -21.75 -1.40 2.90
N LYS A 535 -20.89 -0.65 3.59
CA LYS A 535 -21.32 0.51 4.38
C LYS A 535 -21.09 1.80 3.63
N VAL A 536 -22.02 2.74 3.78
CA VAL A 536 -21.89 4.11 3.28
C VAL A 536 -20.87 4.87 4.14
N LEU A 537 -19.88 5.47 3.49
CA LEU A 537 -18.85 6.28 4.11
C LEU A 537 -19.28 7.75 4.19
N ASN A 538 -18.70 8.52 5.11
CA ASN A 538 -18.93 9.96 5.17
C ASN A 538 -18.07 10.67 4.13
N VAL A 539 -18.69 11.50 3.28
CA VAL A 539 -18.01 12.30 2.24
C VAL A 539 -16.95 13.25 2.81
N ALA A 540 -17.15 13.75 4.04
CA ALA A 540 -16.16 14.57 4.74
C ALA A 540 -14.89 13.77 5.12
N THR A 541 -14.93 12.44 5.08
CA THR A 541 -13.78 11.55 5.22
C THR A 541 -13.27 11.07 3.86
N THR A 542 -14.13 10.86 2.85
CA THR A 542 -13.70 10.35 1.52
C THR A 542 -13.17 11.43 0.58
N GLY A 543 -13.57 12.70 0.73
CA GLY A 543 -13.27 13.75 -0.26
C GLY A 543 -13.80 13.45 -1.67
N GLY A 544 -14.75 12.52 -1.81
CA GLY A 544 -15.20 11.99 -3.11
C GLY A 544 -14.17 11.09 -3.81
N PHE A 545 -13.23 10.48 -3.07
CA PHE A 545 -12.35 9.40 -3.50
C PHE A 545 -12.93 8.05 -3.07
N LEU A 546 -13.21 7.17 -4.04
CA LEU A 546 -13.79 5.83 -3.83
C LEU A 546 -13.17 4.82 -4.82
N GLY A 547 -13.18 3.55 -4.46
CA GLY A 547 -12.69 2.46 -5.32
C GLY A 547 -11.19 2.53 -5.58
N THR A 548 -10.76 1.94 -6.69
CA THR A 548 -9.34 1.83 -7.09
C THR A 548 -8.88 2.97 -8.00
N SER A 549 -9.76 3.54 -8.85
CA SER A 549 -9.45 4.73 -9.67
C SER A 549 -9.45 6.06 -8.90
N GLY A 550 -10.10 6.11 -7.73
CA GLY A 550 -10.15 7.30 -6.89
C GLY A 550 -8.92 7.47 -6.01
N THR A 551 -7.74 7.75 -6.58
CA THR A 551 -6.53 8.09 -5.82
C THR A 551 -6.39 9.59 -5.59
N GLN A 552 -6.06 9.98 -4.36
CA GLN A 552 -5.42 11.28 -4.11
C GLN A 552 -3.91 11.13 -4.39
N ASP A 553 -3.27 12.20 -4.86
CA ASP A 553 -1.80 12.27 -4.85
C ASP A 553 -1.28 12.00 -3.43
N PHE A 554 -0.23 11.19 -3.33
CA PHE A 554 0.34 10.78 -2.05
C PHE A 554 1.03 11.96 -1.35
N ALA A 555 1.67 12.88 -2.07
CA ALA A 555 2.42 13.98 -1.47
C ALA A 555 1.50 15.06 -0.86
N SER A 556 0.41 15.42 -1.55
CA SER A 556 -0.58 16.41 -1.09
C SER A 556 -1.70 15.82 -0.22
N GLY A 557 -2.00 14.53 -0.33
CA GLY A 557 -3.04 13.85 0.45
C GLY A 557 -2.58 13.24 1.77
N THR A 558 -1.30 12.86 1.90
CA THR A 558 -0.83 12.12 3.08
C THR A 558 -0.45 13.06 4.21
N ASN A 559 -1.12 12.91 5.35
CA ASN A 559 -0.62 13.50 6.59
C ASN A 559 0.61 12.72 7.10
N PHE A 560 1.80 13.14 6.66
CA PHE A 560 3.07 12.57 7.11
C PHE A 560 3.27 12.66 8.64
N ALA A 561 2.61 13.63 9.32
CA ALA A 561 2.57 13.73 10.79
C ALA A 561 1.68 12.69 11.51
N THR A 562 1.12 11.74 10.75
CA THR A 562 0.52 10.48 11.25
C THR A 562 0.96 9.25 10.46
N PHE A 563 1.65 9.40 9.32
CA PHE A 563 1.95 8.26 8.42
C PHE A 563 2.94 7.24 9.01
N TRP A 564 3.91 7.62 9.85
CA TRP A 564 4.79 6.61 10.49
C TRP A 564 4.10 5.90 11.67
N GLU A 565 3.10 6.52 12.30
CA GLU A 565 2.25 5.90 13.33
C GLU A 565 1.22 4.96 12.69
N HIS A 566 0.73 5.33 11.51
CA HIS A 566 -0.24 4.56 10.72
C HIS A 566 0.25 4.28 9.29
N PRO A 567 1.36 3.54 9.12
CA PRO A 567 1.96 3.31 7.80
C PRO A 567 1.02 2.48 6.95
N SER A 568 0.77 2.97 5.73
CA SER A 568 0.01 2.27 4.71
C SER A 568 0.93 2.05 3.52
N ARG A 569 1.55 0.87 3.43
CA ARG A 569 2.44 0.45 2.32
C ARG A 569 2.01 -0.91 1.78
N CYS A 570 2.18 -1.16 0.49
CA CYS A 570 1.98 -2.49 -0.10
C CYS A 570 2.80 -2.54 -1.39
N ALA A 571 3.99 -3.15 -1.32
CA ALA A 571 5.05 -2.96 -2.31
C ALA A 571 6.00 -4.18 -2.43
N PRO A 572 6.59 -4.42 -3.62
CA PRO A 572 7.58 -5.47 -3.82
C PRO A 572 8.96 -5.08 -3.26
N ARG A 573 9.66 -6.04 -2.63
CA ARG A 573 10.97 -5.82 -1.98
C ARG A 573 12.15 -5.75 -2.98
N SER A 574 12.04 -6.47 -4.09
CA SER A 574 12.87 -6.22 -5.28
C SER A 574 12.07 -5.35 -6.24
N VAL A 575 12.67 -4.29 -6.76
CA VAL A 575 12.01 -3.32 -7.66
C VAL A 575 12.45 -3.46 -9.11
N GLY A 576 13.28 -4.44 -9.45
CA GLY A 576 13.67 -4.71 -10.83
C GLY A 576 12.51 -5.23 -11.68
N ALA A 577 12.36 -4.71 -12.89
CA ALA A 577 11.36 -5.17 -13.87
C ALA A 577 11.53 -6.66 -14.19
N GLY A 578 10.42 -7.39 -14.28
CA GLY A 578 10.39 -8.83 -14.56
C GLY A 578 11.00 -9.73 -13.47
N LYS A 579 11.33 -9.20 -12.28
CA LYS A 579 11.90 -9.98 -11.18
C LYS A 579 10.81 -10.64 -10.34
N ALA A 580 11.02 -11.92 -10.01
CA ALA A 580 10.27 -12.60 -8.96
C ALA A 580 10.59 -11.94 -7.62
N THR A 581 9.59 -11.76 -6.77
CA THR A 581 9.71 -10.98 -5.55
C THR A 581 8.73 -11.42 -4.47
N THR A 582 8.97 -10.92 -3.27
CA THR A 582 8.01 -10.95 -2.16
C THR A 582 7.47 -9.54 -1.97
N VAL A 583 6.16 -9.44 -1.76
CA VAL A 583 5.40 -8.20 -1.58
C VAL A 583 5.03 -8.09 -0.12
N GLU A 584 5.46 -7.02 0.53
CA GLU A 584 5.16 -6.70 1.92
C GLU A 584 4.08 -5.64 1.96
N CYS A 585 3.07 -5.84 2.81
CA CYS A 585 1.95 -4.91 2.98
C CYS A 585 1.67 -4.64 4.46
N GLU A 586 1.55 -3.36 4.82
CA GLU A 586 1.22 -2.86 6.15
C GLU A 586 0.11 -1.80 6.05
N PHE A 587 -0.86 -1.84 6.97
CA PHE A 587 -1.92 -0.83 7.12
C PHE A 587 -2.66 -0.96 8.46
N SER A 588 -3.29 0.12 8.91
CA SER A 588 -4.30 0.09 9.98
C SER A 588 -5.64 -0.47 9.47
N VAL A 589 -6.29 -1.35 10.24
CA VAL A 589 -7.63 -1.85 9.89
C VAL A 589 -8.72 -0.80 10.18
N PRO A 590 -9.69 -0.60 9.27
CA PRO A 590 -10.73 0.43 9.45
C PRO A 590 -11.81 0.05 10.48
N SER A 591 -11.86 -1.21 10.89
CA SER A 591 -12.79 -1.73 11.91
C SER A 591 -12.19 -2.96 12.57
N ALA A 592 -12.74 -3.36 13.73
CA ALA A 592 -12.47 -4.67 14.31
C ALA A 592 -12.71 -5.79 13.28
N LEU A 593 -11.77 -6.74 13.17
CA LEU A 593 -11.85 -7.89 12.26
C LEU A 593 -11.88 -9.22 13.05
N THR A 594 -12.35 -10.27 12.39
CA THR A 594 -12.46 -11.62 12.95
C THR A 594 -12.04 -12.67 11.91
N THR A 595 -11.86 -13.92 12.33
CA THR A 595 -11.66 -15.08 11.43
C THR A 595 -12.66 -15.08 10.28
N GLY A 596 -12.15 -15.23 9.06
CA GLY A 596 -12.94 -15.19 7.82
C GLY A 596 -12.99 -13.82 7.13
N ALA A 597 -12.54 -12.74 7.79
CA ALA A 597 -12.32 -11.45 7.16
C ALA A 597 -11.24 -11.52 6.07
N LYS A 598 -11.26 -10.58 5.12
CA LYS A 598 -10.46 -10.66 3.89
C LYS A 598 -9.84 -9.32 3.51
N PHE A 599 -8.65 -9.40 2.92
CA PHE A 599 -7.99 -8.31 2.22
C PHE A 599 -7.97 -8.62 0.73
N LEU A 600 -8.62 -7.80 -0.09
CA LEU A 600 -8.55 -7.87 -1.54
C LEU A 600 -7.50 -6.88 -2.01
N LEU A 601 -6.34 -7.39 -2.43
CA LEU A 601 -5.26 -6.62 -3.02
C LEU A 601 -5.51 -6.52 -4.53
N THR A 602 -5.50 -5.31 -5.09
CA THR A 602 -5.50 -5.11 -6.56
C THR A 602 -4.12 -4.64 -6.97
N PHE A 603 -3.45 -5.43 -7.82
CA PHE A 603 -2.15 -5.12 -8.39
C PHE A 603 -2.28 -4.25 -9.64
N PRO A 604 -1.24 -3.48 -10.01
CA PRO A 604 -1.15 -2.91 -11.35
C PRO A 604 -1.19 -4.02 -12.40
N ASN A 605 -1.75 -3.69 -13.58
CA ASN A 605 -1.70 -4.59 -14.74
C ASN A 605 -0.25 -4.99 -15.07
N SER A 606 -0.09 -6.13 -15.74
CA SER A 606 1.20 -6.75 -16.12
C SER A 606 2.06 -7.32 -14.97
N PHE A 607 1.60 -7.29 -13.71
CA PHE A 607 2.18 -8.14 -12.65
C PHE A 607 1.74 -9.60 -12.82
N THR A 608 2.68 -10.55 -12.69
CA THR A 608 2.33 -11.99 -12.70
C THR A 608 2.08 -12.44 -11.27
N ILE A 609 0.81 -12.72 -10.95
CA ILE A 609 0.35 -13.11 -9.60
C ILE A 609 -0.19 -14.54 -9.50
N THR A 610 -0.15 -15.32 -10.57
CA THR A 610 -0.75 -16.67 -10.67
C THR A 610 -0.23 -17.69 -9.65
N SER A 611 0.92 -17.43 -9.02
CA SER A 611 1.52 -18.28 -7.99
C SER A 611 1.59 -17.58 -6.62
N ALA A 612 0.85 -16.50 -6.41
CA ALA A 612 0.90 -15.72 -5.17
C ALA A 612 0.47 -16.56 -3.95
N ALA A 613 1.35 -16.63 -2.95
CA ALA A 613 1.19 -17.48 -1.77
C ALA A 613 1.74 -16.79 -0.52
N ALA A 614 1.13 -17.06 0.64
CA ALA A 614 1.67 -16.60 1.93
C ALA A 614 3.05 -17.22 2.18
N VAL A 615 4.01 -16.41 2.62
CA VAL A 615 5.26 -16.94 3.18
C VAL A 615 4.91 -17.70 4.47
N ALA A 616 5.50 -18.88 4.66
CA ALA A 616 5.19 -19.74 5.80
C ALA A 616 5.51 -19.05 7.13
N ALA A 617 4.61 -19.15 8.11
CA ALA A 617 4.74 -18.51 9.43
C ALA A 617 6.00 -18.91 10.23
N SER A 618 6.62 -20.06 9.95
CA SER A 618 7.95 -20.39 10.51
C SER A 618 9.02 -19.41 10.02
N SER A 619 8.94 -19.01 8.75
CA SER A 619 9.94 -18.22 8.04
C SER A 619 9.57 -16.74 7.89
N SER A 620 8.53 -16.29 8.59
CA SER A 620 7.94 -14.95 8.46
C SER A 620 7.34 -14.49 9.78
N PHE A 621 7.89 -13.43 10.37
CA PHE A 621 7.32 -12.85 11.60
C PHE A 621 5.93 -12.24 11.36
N MET A 622 5.78 -11.59 10.20
CA MET A 622 4.55 -10.91 9.79
C MET A 622 3.41 -11.92 9.58
N ASN A 623 3.68 -13.07 8.96
CA ASN A 623 2.65 -14.09 8.75
C ASN A 623 2.45 -15.02 9.96
N ALA A 624 3.32 -14.95 10.98
CA ALA A 624 3.15 -15.64 12.27
C ALA A 624 2.18 -14.91 13.20
N ASP A 625 2.28 -13.58 13.28
CA ASP A 625 1.25 -12.74 13.91
C ASP A 625 1.10 -11.40 13.20
N LEU A 626 0.07 -11.28 12.36
CA LEU A 626 -0.13 -10.13 11.48
C LEU A 626 -0.37 -8.83 12.25
N ASN A 627 -0.94 -8.90 13.46
CA ASN A 627 -1.16 -7.72 14.30
C ASN A 627 -0.14 -7.55 15.44
N GLY A 628 0.94 -8.36 15.45
CA GLY A 628 2.13 -8.16 16.26
C GLY A 628 1.86 -7.90 17.75
N PRO A 629 2.13 -6.70 18.28
CA PRO A 629 1.87 -6.37 19.69
C PRO A 629 0.38 -6.14 20.01
N GLY A 630 -0.54 -6.33 19.07
CA GLY A 630 -1.99 -6.11 19.21
C GLY A 630 -2.69 -7.07 20.19
N PRO A 631 -4.03 -7.07 20.22
CA PRO A 631 -4.82 -8.06 20.97
C PRO A 631 -4.99 -9.35 20.15
N GLY A 632 -4.93 -10.50 20.82
CA GLY A 632 -5.01 -11.81 20.17
C GLY A 632 -3.78 -12.11 19.30
N THR A 633 -3.96 -13.05 18.37
CA THR A 633 -2.99 -13.42 17.32
C THR A 633 -3.73 -13.61 16.00
N THR A 634 -3.21 -13.04 14.92
CA THR A 634 -3.84 -13.07 13.59
C THR A 634 -2.91 -13.75 12.58
N THR A 635 -3.44 -14.68 11.78
CA THR A 635 -2.67 -15.49 10.80
C THR A 635 -3.34 -15.50 9.43
N ILE A 636 -2.59 -15.75 8.36
CA ILE A 636 -3.19 -16.03 7.05
C ILE A 636 -3.72 -17.47 7.03
N THR A 637 -5.00 -17.65 6.71
CA THR A 637 -5.65 -18.96 6.56
C THR A 637 -5.89 -19.36 5.10
N GLY A 638 -5.76 -18.43 4.15
CA GLY A 638 -5.79 -18.71 2.72
C GLY A 638 -5.37 -17.53 1.87
N VAL A 639 -4.78 -17.83 0.71
CA VAL A 639 -4.46 -16.87 -0.36
C VAL A 639 -5.04 -17.42 -1.65
N ALA A 640 -5.75 -16.58 -2.40
CA ALA A 640 -6.31 -16.91 -3.71
C ALA A 640 -5.98 -15.80 -4.71
N ALA A 641 -5.28 -16.14 -5.79
CA ALA A 641 -4.96 -15.21 -6.87
C ALA A 641 -5.95 -15.35 -8.03
N ASP A 642 -6.36 -14.21 -8.59
CA ASP A 642 -7.09 -14.11 -9.84
C ASP A 642 -6.31 -13.16 -10.77
N ALA A 643 -5.55 -13.75 -11.69
CA ALA A 643 -4.77 -13.00 -12.67
C ALA A 643 -5.65 -12.28 -13.71
N GLY A 644 -6.88 -12.75 -13.95
CA GLY A 644 -7.84 -12.07 -14.83
C GLY A 644 -8.24 -10.71 -14.25
N SER A 645 -8.49 -10.65 -12.93
CA SER A 645 -8.72 -9.37 -12.23
C SER A 645 -7.47 -8.63 -11.78
N SER A 646 -6.29 -9.24 -11.88
CA SER A 646 -5.05 -8.76 -11.23
C SER A 646 -5.24 -8.56 -9.72
N THR A 647 -6.00 -9.45 -9.07
CA THR A 647 -6.22 -9.39 -7.61
C THR A 647 -5.69 -10.61 -6.85
N VAL A 648 -5.32 -10.38 -5.59
CA VAL A 648 -5.03 -11.44 -4.63
C VAL A 648 -5.90 -11.24 -3.40
N THR A 649 -6.71 -12.25 -3.06
CA THR A 649 -7.52 -12.27 -1.83
C THR A 649 -6.76 -13.01 -0.75
N VAL A 650 -6.39 -12.31 0.33
CA VAL A 650 -5.90 -12.89 1.57
C VAL A 650 -7.07 -13.06 2.53
N THR A 651 -7.20 -14.22 3.17
CA THR A 651 -8.21 -14.50 4.21
C THR A 651 -7.51 -14.72 5.55
N ILE A 652 -7.97 -14.05 6.60
CA ILE A 652 -7.34 -14.13 7.94
C ILE A 652 -8.07 -15.08 8.89
N GLY A 653 -7.30 -15.72 9.76
CA GLY A 653 -7.76 -16.34 11.00
C GLY A 653 -7.31 -15.49 12.19
N HIS A 654 -8.09 -15.47 13.26
CA HIS A 654 -7.80 -14.70 14.46
C HIS A 654 -8.17 -15.52 15.72
N ALA A 655 -7.32 -15.46 16.75
CA ALA A 655 -7.50 -16.17 18.01
C ALA A 655 -7.20 -15.27 19.21
N GLY A 656 -7.98 -15.42 20.29
CA GLY A 656 -7.80 -14.65 21.53
C GLY A 656 -8.73 -13.46 21.66
N THR A 657 -8.18 -12.29 22.03
CA THR A 657 -8.94 -11.04 22.19
C THR A 657 -9.05 -10.32 20.85
N ALA A 658 -10.28 -9.99 20.44
CA ALA A 658 -10.57 -9.37 19.15
C ALA A 658 -9.78 -8.07 18.90
N MET A 659 -9.38 -7.87 17.64
CA MET A 659 -8.79 -6.62 17.13
C MET A 659 -9.69 -5.41 17.34
N THR A 660 -9.09 -4.25 17.59
CA THR A 660 -9.74 -2.94 17.56
C THR A 660 -9.59 -2.24 16.21
N ALA A 661 -10.39 -1.19 15.97
CA ALA A 661 -10.19 -0.32 14.82
C ALA A 661 -8.85 0.45 14.98
N ASN A 662 -8.22 0.75 13.85
CA ASN A 662 -6.86 1.29 13.72
C ASN A 662 -5.71 0.35 14.14
N ASP A 663 -5.99 -0.86 14.64
CA ASP A 663 -4.97 -1.88 14.87
C ASP A 663 -4.17 -2.14 13.60
N HIS A 664 -2.86 -2.33 13.76
CA HIS A 664 -1.97 -2.59 12.64
C HIS A 664 -2.06 -4.03 12.16
N ILE A 665 -1.98 -4.17 10.85
CA ILE A 665 -1.74 -5.43 10.15
C ILE A 665 -0.49 -5.25 9.31
N ARG A 666 0.46 -6.18 9.40
CA ARG A 666 1.56 -6.35 8.44
C ARG A 666 1.63 -7.82 8.01
N PHE A 667 1.78 -8.07 6.71
CA PHE A 667 1.93 -9.42 6.15
C PHE A 667 2.73 -9.41 4.85
N GLU A 668 3.08 -10.59 4.35
CA GLU A 668 3.79 -10.73 3.09
C GLU A 668 3.35 -11.90 2.21
N LEU A 669 3.52 -11.72 0.90
CA LEU A 669 3.16 -12.67 -0.15
C LEU A 669 4.33 -12.90 -1.11
N SER A 670 4.68 -14.16 -1.32
CA SER A 670 5.68 -14.61 -2.30
C SER A 670 5.00 -15.15 -3.56
N GLY A 671 5.79 -15.54 -4.58
CA GLY A 671 5.25 -16.10 -5.83
C GLY A 671 4.66 -15.06 -6.78
N ILE A 672 5.05 -13.80 -6.60
CA ILE A 672 4.66 -12.65 -7.44
C ILE A 672 5.87 -12.25 -8.29
N THR A 673 5.64 -11.84 -9.54
CA THR A 673 6.68 -11.27 -10.42
C THR A 673 6.28 -9.85 -10.81
N ASN A 674 7.23 -8.92 -10.69
CA ASN A 674 7.07 -7.54 -11.16
C ASN A 674 6.74 -7.48 -12.64
N THR A 675 6.00 -6.45 -13.05
CA THR A 675 5.87 -6.08 -14.48
C THR A 675 7.25 -6.01 -15.15
N SER A 676 7.33 -6.48 -16.40
CA SER A 676 8.53 -6.41 -17.25
C SER A 676 8.80 -4.99 -17.79
N ILE A 677 7.86 -4.07 -17.62
CA ILE A 677 7.95 -2.66 -18.04
C ILE A 677 8.26 -1.79 -16.80
N PRO A 678 9.23 -0.86 -16.86
CA PRO A 678 9.45 0.12 -15.78
C PRO A 678 8.24 1.03 -15.58
N THR A 679 7.85 1.23 -14.31
CA THR A 679 6.62 1.93 -13.91
C THR A 679 6.86 2.79 -12.68
N THR A 680 6.47 4.07 -12.73
CA THR A 680 6.48 5.00 -11.59
C THR A 680 5.08 5.18 -11.00
N ASP A 681 4.98 5.59 -9.73
CA ASP A 681 3.72 5.75 -8.97
C ASP A 681 2.81 4.48 -8.97
N ALA A 682 3.44 3.30 -8.98
CA ALA A 682 2.72 2.04 -8.88
C ALA A 682 2.20 1.81 -7.45
N ARG A 683 0.97 1.30 -7.32
CA ARG A 683 0.30 1.06 -6.04
C ARG A 683 -0.44 -0.27 -6.07
N ILE A 684 -0.50 -0.95 -4.92
CA ILE A 684 -1.33 -2.15 -4.72
C ILE A 684 -2.44 -1.76 -3.75
N SER A 685 -3.63 -1.42 -4.25
CA SER A 685 -4.74 -0.92 -3.43
C SER A 685 -5.36 -2.04 -2.60
N VAL A 686 -5.71 -1.79 -1.34
CA VAL A 686 -6.25 -2.78 -0.40
C VAL A 686 -7.71 -2.48 -0.06
N VAL A 687 -8.61 -3.43 -0.34
CA VAL A 687 -9.99 -3.40 0.14
C VAL A 687 -10.16 -4.38 1.29
N VAL A 688 -10.54 -3.87 2.46
CA VAL A 688 -10.84 -4.69 3.64
C VAL A 688 -12.31 -5.11 3.63
N LYS A 689 -12.57 -6.38 3.91
CA LYS A 689 -13.90 -6.96 4.09
C LYS A 689 -14.01 -7.68 5.43
N ASP A 690 -15.18 -7.58 6.07
CA ASP A 690 -15.49 -8.37 7.25
C ASP A 690 -15.70 -9.86 6.93
N SER A 691 -15.97 -10.67 7.96
CA SER A 691 -16.22 -12.11 7.82
C SER A 691 -17.57 -12.46 7.17
N GLY A 692 -18.46 -11.49 6.99
CA GLY A 692 -19.65 -11.58 6.13
C GLY A 692 -19.39 -11.19 4.66
N GLY A 693 -18.17 -10.75 4.34
CA GLY A 693 -17.79 -10.25 3.01
C GLY A 693 -18.20 -8.80 2.72
N VAL A 694 -18.71 -8.07 3.72
CA VAL A 694 -19.11 -6.66 3.60
C VAL A 694 -17.86 -5.79 3.52
N LYS A 695 -17.81 -4.83 2.58
CA LYS A 695 -16.72 -3.84 2.55
C LYS A 695 -16.78 -2.94 3.79
N VAL A 696 -15.65 -2.80 4.47
CA VAL A 696 -15.50 -1.95 5.67
C VAL A 696 -14.41 -0.90 5.45
N GLY A 697 -14.70 0.35 5.84
CA GLY A 697 -13.81 1.49 5.62
C GLY A 697 -13.64 1.89 4.16
N GLN A 698 -12.77 2.86 3.92
CA GLN A 698 -12.33 3.28 2.59
C GLN A 698 -11.51 2.20 1.90
N THR A 699 -11.37 2.32 0.57
CA THR A 699 -10.34 1.58 -0.16
C THR A 699 -8.99 2.19 0.20
N ILE A 700 -8.12 1.41 0.85
CA ILE A 700 -6.80 1.88 1.28
C ILE A 700 -5.92 1.99 0.03
N GLN A 701 -5.29 3.15 -0.15
CA GLN A 701 -4.39 3.46 -1.26
C GLN A 701 -2.99 3.67 -0.69
N PRO A 702 -2.14 2.62 -0.64
CA PRO A 702 -0.84 2.69 0.04
C PRO A 702 0.15 3.65 -0.63
N SER A 703 1.24 3.96 0.07
CA SER A 703 2.36 4.72 -0.48
C SER A 703 2.86 4.10 -1.79
N PRO A 704 3.08 4.91 -2.84
CA PRO A 704 3.56 4.39 -4.10
C PRO A 704 4.98 3.85 -4.05
N PHE A 705 5.24 2.94 -4.98
CA PHE A 705 6.56 2.43 -5.30
C PHE A 705 6.83 2.62 -6.80
N SER A 706 8.06 2.35 -7.23
CA SER A 706 8.42 2.33 -8.65
C SER A 706 9.12 1.03 -9.00
N ILE A 707 8.77 0.45 -10.15
CA ILE A 707 9.50 -0.64 -10.80
C ILE A 707 10.53 -0.03 -11.73
N GLN A 708 11.80 -0.33 -11.48
CA GLN A 708 12.95 0.16 -12.22
C GLN A 708 13.32 -0.77 -13.36
N ALA A 709 14.01 -0.25 -14.38
CA ALA A 709 14.57 -1.09 -15.45
C ALA A 709 15.50 -2.15 -14.85
N GLY A 710 15.19 -3.43 -15.13
CA GLY A 710 16.03 -4.55 -14.72
C GLY A 710 17.42 -4.44 -15.35
N GLY A 711 18.47 -4.59 -14.55
CA GLY A 711 19.83 -4.56 -15.05
C GLY A 711 20.18 -5.80 -15.89
N SER A 712 21.29 -5.72 -16.62
CA SER A 712 21.80 -6.81 -17.46
C SER A 712 22.97 -7.58 -16.84
N LEU A 713 23.38 -7.23 -15.62
CA LEU A 713 24.60 -7.72 -14.98
C LEU A 713 24.31 -8.78 -13.92
N THR A 714 25.36 -9.45 -13.44
CA THR A 714 25.27 -10.61 -12.54
C THR A 714 26.36 -10.58 -11.47
N ILE A 715 26.02 -10.99 -10.25
CA ILE A 715 26.96 -11.31 -9.16
C ILE A 715 27.07 -12.84 -9.07
N LYS A 716 28.29 -13.39 -9.05
CA LYS A 716 28.56 -14.79 -8.73
C LYS A 716 29.59 -14.93 -7.61
N GLY A 717 29.49 -16.02 -6.86
CA GLY A 717 30.41 -16.32 -5.76
C GLY A 717 30.24 -17.73 -5.20
N LYS A 718 30.98 -18.04 -4.14
CA LYS A 718 30.89 -19.30 -3.39
C LYS A 718 30.95 -19.04 -1.88
N VAL A 719 30.08 -19.69 -1.12
CA VAL A 719 30.16 -19.77 0.34
C VAL A 719 30.82 -21.09 0.71
N CYS A 720 31.94 -21.06 1.44
CA CYS A 720 32.76 -22.25 1.70
C CYS A 720 33.47 -22.25 3.05
N LYS A 721 33.97 -23.43 3.44
CA LYS A 721 34.85 -23.61 4.60
C LYS A 721 36.09 -24.45 4.28
N GLY A 722 37.18 -24.17 4.98
CA GLY A 722 38.45 -24.91 4.84
C GLY A 722 39.44 -24.65 5.98
N SER A 723 40.72 -24.95 5.76
CA SER A 723 41.78 -24.81 6.79
C SER A 723 42.11 -23.36 7.18
N SER A 724 41.61 -22.39 6.42
CA SER A 724 41.78 -20.95 6.60
C SER A 724 40.48 -20.23 6.26
N SER A 725 40.31 -19.01 6.78
CA SER A 725 39.31 -18.05 6.31
C SER A 725 39.90 -17.14 5.22
N GLY A 726 39.06 -16.30 4.59
CA GLY A 726 39.51 -15.24 3.68
C GLY A 726 38.45 -14.80 2.66
N SER A 727 38.94 -14.17 1.59
CA SER A 727 38.13 -13.57 0.51
C SER A 727 38.05 -14.41 -0.76
N THR A 728 38.52 -15.66 -0.78
CA THR A 728 38.51 -16.50 -1.99
C THR A 728 38.41 -17.99 -1.67
N CYS A 729 37.42 -18.68 -2.25
CA CYS A 729 37.18 -20.10 -2.08
C CYS A 729 37.97 -20.91 -3.12
N SER A 730 38.94 -21.71 -2.69
CA SER A 730 39.69 -22.62 -3.56
C SER A 730 38.85 -23.83 -4.00
N GLY A 731 39.39 -24.60 -4.94
CA GLY A 731 38.85 -25.90 -5.35
C GLY A 731 38.95 -26.99 -4.27
N ALA A 732 39.73 -26.78 -3.20
CA ALA A 732 39.85 -27.70 -2.07
C ALA A 732 38.93 -27.35 -0.90
N ASP A 733 38.33 -26.14 -0.87
CA ASP A 733 37.43 -25.71 0.19
C ASP A 733 36.01 -26.27 -0.02
N THR A 734 35.43 -26.85 1.04
CA THR A 734 34.08 -27.45 1.03
C THR A 734 33.01 -26.37 0.93
N GLY A 735 32.09 -26.49 -0.03
CA GLY A 735 30.96 -25.56 -0.15
C GLY A 735 29.87 -25.83 0.89
N PHE A 736 29.13 -24.79 1.27
CA PHE A 736 27.88 -24.96 2.04
C PHE A 736 26.70 -25.12 1.09
N ASN A 737 25.97 -26.24 1.17
CA ASN A 737 24.72 -26.42 0.46
C ASN A 737 23.59 -25.65 1.15
N SER A 738 22.70 -24.99 0.38
CA SER A 738 21.53 -24.27 0.90
C SER A 738 21.80 -23.07 1.82
N ALA A 739 23.02 -22.53 1.84
CA ALA A 739 23.31 -21.27 2.50
C ALA A 739 22.62 -20.11 1.78
N LYS A 740 22.16 -19.11 2.54
CA LYS A 740 21.52 -17.91 2.00
C LYS A 740 22.57 -16.84 1.72
N VAL A 741 22.36 -16.08 0.64
CA VAL A 741 23.16 -14.89 0.31
C VAL A 741 22.20 -13.78 -0.10
N PHE A 742 22.26 -12.65 0.59
CA PHE A 742 21.58 -11.41 0.20
C PHE A 742 22.59 -10.46 -0.41
N CYS A 743 22.18 -9.61 -1.34
CA CYS A 743 23.00 -8.54 -1.92
C CYS A 743 22.12 -7.31 -2.14
N ASP A 744 22.16 -6.38 -1.20
CA ASP A 744 21.25 -5.22 -1.17
C ASP A 744 21.94 -3.98 -1.73
N GLN A 745 21.28 -3.30 -2.68
CA GLN A 745 21.86 -2.11 -3.30
C GLN A 745 21.82 -0.91 -2.35
N MET A 746 22.99 -0.46 -1.89
CA MET A 746 23.12 0.68 -0.96
C MET A 746 23.02 2.04 -1.67
N GLY A 747 23.20 2.08 -3.00
CA GLY A 747 23.13 3.31 -3.78
C GLY A 747 23.26 3.09 -5.30
N GLY A 748 22.83 4.08 -6.08
CA GLY A 748 23.12 4.19 -7.53
C GLY A 748 24.58 4.52 -7.86
N PHE A 749 25.53 4.08 -7.03
CA PHE A 749 26.94 4.45 -7.14
C PHE A 749 27.64 3.74 -8.30
N VAL A 750 27.91 4.47 -9.39
CA VAL A 750 29.01 4.20 -10.34
C VAL A 750 29.57 5.53 -10.85
N VAL A 751 30.89 5.61 -11.03
CA VAL A 751 31.53 6.75 -11.68
C VAL A 751 31.15 6.79 -13.16
N GLY A 752 30.45 7.85 -13.58
CA GLY A 752 30.22 8.16 -15.00
C GLY A 752 28.93 7.64 -15.63
N THR A 753 27.95 7.15 -14.86
CA THR A 753 26.62 6.77 -15.38
C THR A 753 25.49 7.54 -14.70
N THR A 754 24.65 8.22 -15.48
CA THR A 754 23.47 8.94 -14.98
C THR A 754 22.27 8.04 -14.66
N ASN A 755 22.30 6.76 -15.08
CA ASN A 755 21.14 5.86 -15.14
C ASN A 755 21.34 4.58 -14.30
N ALA A 756 21.82 4.70 -13.05
CA ALA A 756 22.07 3.56 -12.17
C ALA A 756 20.79 3.10 -11.43
N SER A 757 19.87 2.45 -12.15
CA SER A 757 18.60 1.91 -11.62
C SER A 757 18.79 1.10 -10.33
N PHE A 758 18.13 1.48 -9.23
CA PHE A 758 18.12 0.67 -8.01
C PHE A 758 17.36 -0.66 -8.24
N SER A 759 17.97 -1.81 -7.93
CA SER A 759 17.31 -3.14 -8.03
C SER A 759 16.61 -3.58 -6.73
N GLY A 760 16.99 -3.01 -5.58
CA GLY A 760 16.38 -3.31 -4.26
C GLY A 760 17.06 -4.48 -3.54
N HIS A 761 16.27 -5.26 -2.78
CA HIS A 761 16.71 -6.54 -2.18
C HIS A 761 16.94 -7.57 -3.29
N ASN A 762 18.04 -8.32 -3.20
CA ASN A 762 18.33 -9.43 -4.12
C ASN A 762 18.85 -10.62 -3.29
N GLU A 763 18.39 -11.84 -3.59
CA GLU A 763 18.86 -13.04 -2.88
C GLU A 763 19.17 -14.21 -3.81
N ALA A 764 20.07 -15.06 -3.34
CA ALA A 764 20.33 -16.38 -3.87
C ALA A 764 20.42 -17.42 -2.73
N THR A 765 20.40 -18.69 -3.12
CA THR A 765 20.63 -19.83 -2.22
C THR A 765 21.69 -20.71 -2.88
N THR A 766 22.69 -21.14 -2.12
CA THR A 766 23.84 -21.87 -2.69
C THR A 766 23.48 -23.29 -3.11
N ASP A 767 24.12 -23.75 -4.18
CA ASP A 767 24.07 -25.14 -4.62
C ASP A 767 24.92 -26.08 -3.74
N ALA A 768 24.93 -27.37 -4.06
CA ALA A 768 25.70 -28.38 -3.33
C ALA A 768 27.23 -28.22 -3.39
N SER A 769 27.74 -27.34 -4.27
CA SER A 769 29.15 -26.94 -4.35
C SER A 769 29.47 -25.64 -3.60
N GLY A 770 28.44 -25.00 -3.02
CA GLY A 770 28.51 -23.72 -2.34
C GLY A 770 28.35 -22.50 -3.25
N VAL A 771 28.08 -22.68 -4.55
CA VAL A 771 28.04 -21.58 -5.53
C VAL A 771 26.67 -20.90 -5.52
N PHE A 772 26.67 -19.57 -5.65
CA PHE A 772 25.48 -18.75 -5.83
C PHE A 772 25.60 -17.82 -7.03
N GLU A 773 24.45 -17.40 -7.56
CA GLU A 773 24.33 -16.47 -8.68
C GLU A 773 23.09 -15.58 -8.51
N ILE A 774 23.28 -14.27 -8.65
CA ILE A 774 22.21 -13.26 -8.62
C ILE A 774 22.26 -12.51 -9.96
N THR A 775 21.24 -12.70 -10.80
CA THR A 775 21.21 -12.19 -12.18
C THR A 775 20.35 -10.93 -12.35
N GLY A 776 20.65 -10.16 -13.38
CA GLY A 776 19.96 -8.94 -13.77
C GLY A 776 19.95 -7.84 -12.71
N VAL A 777 21.11 -7.68 -12.05
CA VAL A 777 21.44 -6.52 -11.21
C VAL A 777 21.94 -5.37 -12.07
N SER A 778 21.88 -4.17 -11.53
CA SER A 778 22.31 -2.93 -12.16
C SER A 778 23.80 -2.66 -11.89
N PRO A 779 24.41 -1.70 -12.63
CA PRO A 779 25.61 -1.02 -12.15
C PRO A 779 25.30 -0.32 -10.82
N GLY A 780 26.15 -0.48 -9.80
CA GLY A 780 25.87 0.03 -8.45
C GLY A 780 26.76 -0.55 -7.35
N GLN A 781 26.50 -0.12 -6.10
CA GLN A 781 27.11 -0.69 -4.89
C GLN A 781 26.12 -1.60 -4.15
N TYR A 782 26.56 -2.83 -3.89
CA TYR A 782 25.80 -3.86 -3.19
C TYR A 782 26.51 -4.23 -1.87
N ASN A 783 25.75 -4.38 -0.79
CA ASN A 783 26.23 -5.03 0.42
C ASN A 783 25.78 -6.50 0.37
N CYS A 784 26.70 -7.40 0.06
CA CYS A 784 26.44 -8.83 0.03
C CYS A 784 26.69 -9.45 1.41
N VAL A 785 25.75 -10.24 1.93
CA VAL A 785 25.81 -10.82 3.27
C VAL A 785 25.30 -12.26 3.29
N VAL A 786 26.02 -13.11 4.02
CA VAL A 786 25.58 -14.45 4.43
C VAL A 786 25.07 -14.33 5.87
N PRO A 787 23.76 -14.43 6.15
CA PRO A 787 23.27 -14.45 7.53
C PRO A 787 23.89 -15.66 8.26
N PRO A 788 24.32 -15.51 9.52
CA PRO A 788 25.05 -16.57 10.22
C PRO A 788 24.08 -17.67 10.68
N GLN A 789 24.19 -18.88 10.13
CA GLN A 789 23.21 -19.95 10.33
C GLN A 789 23.67 -20.98 11.39
N PRO A 790 23.14 -20.97 12.65
CA PRO A 790 23.65 -21.81 13.76
C PRO A 790 23.59 -23.32 13.51
N THR A 791 22.69 -23.77 12.63
CA THR A 791 22.54 -25.18 12.27
C THR A 791 23.47 -25.59 11.11
N LEU A 792 23.58 -24.75 10.06
CA LEU A 792 24.35 -25.07 8.85
C LEU A 792 25.84 -24.73 8.98
N MET A 793 26.16 -23.67 9.73
CA MET A 793 27.50 -23.08 9.85
C MET A 793 28.09 -23.24 11.26
N ALA A 794 27.57 -24.20 12.03
CA ALA A 794 28.12 -24.61 13.32
C ALA A 794 29.62 -24.93 13.22
N ASP A 795 30.39 -24.56 14.25
CA ASP A 795 31.84 -24.80 14.32
C ASP A 795 32.63 -24.19 13.14
N THR A 796 32.27 -22.97 12.74
CA THR A 796 32.99 -22.17 11.73
C THR A 796 33.36 -20.79 12.29
N GLY A 797 34.36 -20.13 11.71
CA GLY A 797 34.76 -18.78 12.12
C GLY A 797 35.77 -18.13 11.17
N GLY A 798 36.48 -17.10 11.63
CA GLY A 798 37.63 -16.52 10.94
C GLY A 798 37.32 -15.46 9.87
N ALA A 799 36.06 -15.22 9.51
CA ALA A 799 35.68 -14.38 8.36
C ALA A 799 34.52 -13.42 8.67
N PRO A 800 34.48 -12.22 8.03
CA PRO A 800 33.31 -11.36 8.07
C PRO A 800 32.16 -12.00 7.27
N PRO A 801 30.91 -11.97 7.76
CA PRO A 801 29.76 -12.51 7.03
C PRO A 801 29.26 -11.58 5.90
N PHE A 802 29.89 -10.42 5.69
CA PHE A 802 29.49 -9.41 4.71
C PHE A 802 30.67 -8.94 3.85
N GLN A 803 30.38 -8.47 2.64
CA GLN A 803 31.31 -7.87 1.68
C GLN A 803 30.62 -6.76 0.90
N GLN A 804 31.28 -5.60 0.76
CA GLN A 804 30.84 -4.57 -0.18
C GLN A 804 31.31 -4.94 -1.61
N VAL A 805 30.40 -4.85 -2.58
CA VAL A 805 30.61 -5.25 -3.97
C VAL A 805 30.23 -4.09 -4.89
N SER A 806 31.18 -3.59 -5.66
CA SER A 806 30.92 -2.56 -6.68
C SER A 806 30.84 -3.18 -8.08
N ILE A 807 29.78 -2.86 -8.82
CA ILE A 807 29.53 -3.33 -10.19
C ILE A 807 29.57 -2.11 -11.13
N SER A 808 30.40 -2.17 -12.18
CA SER A 808 30.52 -1.09 -13.16
C SER A 808 29.59 -1.29 -14.36
N ALA A 809 29.44 -0.25 -15.20
CA ALA A 809 28.49 -0.20 -16.31
C ALA A 809 28.54 -1.38 -17.31
N THR A 810 29.68 -2.07 -17.41
CA THR A 810 29.96 -3.06 -18.47
C THR A 810 30.52 -4.39 -17.96
N ALA A 811 30.60 -4.61 -16.64
CA ALA A 811 31.28 -5.79 -16.08
C ALA A 811 30.41 -6.52 -15.04
N ASN A 812 30.15 -7.80 -15.30
CA ASN A 812 29.66 -8.75 -14.29
C ASN A 812 30.72 -8.96 -13.20
N LYS A 813 30.30 -9.31 -11.99
CA LYS A 813 31.18 -9.95 -11.01
C LYS A 813 31.20 -11.45 -11.26
N SER A 814 32.11 -11.89 -12.12
CA SER A 814 32.03 -13.20 -12.77
C SER A 814 33.16 -14.15 -12.38
N CYS A 815 32.79 -15.24 -11.70
CA CYS A 815 33.72 -16.35 -11.43
C CYS A 815 34.06 -17.12 -12.71
N ALA A 816 35.30 -17.01 -13.17
CA ALA A 816 35.85 -17.87 -14.20
C ALA A 816 36.24 -19.25 -13.64
N ALA A 817 36.29 -20.26 -14.50
CA ALA A 817 36.74 -21.60 -14.09
C ALA A 817 38.26 -21.64 -13.95
N GLY A 818 38.76 -21.38 -12.74
CA GLY A 818 40.19 -21.40 -12.39
C GLY A 818 40.76 -20.05 -11.95
N ASP A 819 40.06 -18.95 -12.22
CA ASP A 819 40.36 -17.62 -11.68
C ASP A 819 39.15 -17.09 -10.90
N ARG A 820 39.39 -16.69 -9.65
CA ARG A 820 38.38 -16.22 -8.70
C ARG A 820 38.71 -14.84 -8.12
N SER A 821 39.64 -14.11 -8.73
CA SER A 821 40.02 -12.74 -8.32
C SER A 821 38.86 -11.75 -8.33
N ASP A 822 37.83 -11.99 -9.15
CA ASP A 822 36.63 -11.17 -9.31
C ASP A 822 35.34 -11.78 -8.68
N CYS A 823 35.47 -12.88 -7.92
CA CYS A 823 34.35 -13.52 -7.23
C CYS A 823 33.94 -12.82 -5.92
N VAL A 824 32.67 -12.95 -5.54
CA VAL A 824 32.16 -12.57 -4.21
C VAL A 824 32.15 -13.80 -3.29
N ASP A 825 33.32 -14.16 -2.75
CA ASP A 825 33.52 -15.42 -2.04
C ASP A 825 33.57 -15.25 -0.51
N PHE A 826 32.71 -16.00 0.19
CA PHE A 826 32.64 -16.04 1.66
C PHE A 826 33.33 -17.30 2.19
N LYS A 827 34.62 -17.20 2.54
CA LYS A 827 35.44 -18.33 3.02
C LYS A 827 35.66 -18.30 4.53
N TYR A 828 35.11 -19.29 5.23
CA TYR A 828 35.24 -19.50 6.67
C TYR A 828 36.34 -20.53 7.01
N LYS A 829 36.94 -20.41 8.19
CA LYS A 829 37.77 -21.48 8.78
C LYS A 829 36.86 -22.56 9.37
N ASP A 830 37.12 -23.82 9.04
CA ASP A 830 36.42 -24.99 9.57
C ASP A 830 37.01 -25.42 10.92
N MET A 831 36.37 -24.99 12.01
CA MET A 831 36.83 -25.29 13.37
C MET A 831 36.57 -26.75 13.77
N SER A 832 35.77 -27.50 13.01
CA SER A 832 35.55 -28.93 13.25
C SER A 832 36.75 -29.81 12.84
N THR A 833 37.59 -29.33 11.92
CA THR A 833 38.80 -30.03 11.43
C THR A 833 40.11 -29.32 11.78
N ALA A 834 40.06 -28.08 12.27
CA ALA A 834 41.22 -27.30 12.67
C ALA A 834 41.99 -27.93 13.86
N VAL A 835 43.28 -28.22 13.65
CA VAL A 835 44.18 -28.80 14.67
C VAL A 835 44.45 -27.86 15.86
N ASP A 836 44.23 -26.57 15.67
CA ASP A 836 44.36 -25.48 16.63
C ASP A 836 43.02 -25.05 17.26
N ALA A 837 41.95 -25.83 17.08
CA ALA A 837 40.70 -25.66 17.81
C ALA A 837 40.74 -26.29 19.22
N LYS A 838 39.83 -25.86 20.10
CA LYS A 838 39.53 -26.44 21.42
C LYS A 838 38.02 -26.53 21.60
N THR A 839 37.55 -27.48 22.40
CA THR A 839 36.13 -27.70 22.67
C THR A 839 35.66 -26.88 23.86
N LEU A 840 34.66 -26.02 23.65
CA LEU A 840 33.88 -25.42 24.74
C LEU A 840 32.55 -26.18 24.86
N THR A 841 32.33 -26.84 25.98
CA THR A 841 31.03 -27.43 26.34
C THR A 841 30.19 -26.38 27.05
N VAL A 842 28.97 -26.13 26.57
CA VAL A 842 28.06 -25.14 27.14
C VAL A 842 26.81 -25.84 27.64
N SER A 843 26.69 -25.96 28.96
CA SER A 843 25.52 -26.52 29.64
C SER A 843 24.53 -25.41 29.99
N VAL A 844 23.23 -25.69 29.91
CA VAL A 844 22.19 -24.68 30.10
C VAL A 844 21.07 -25.21 30.98
N THR A 845 20.61 -24.34 31.89
CA THR A 845 19.45 -24.53 32.77
C THR A 845 18.51 -23.34 32.58
N GLY A 846 17.21 -23.56 32.40
CA GLY A 846 16.26 -22.50 32.04
C GLY A 846 14.81 -22.99 31.85
N PRO A 847 13.98 -22.28 31.04
CA PRO A 847 12.61 -22.71 30.77
C PRO A 847 12.54 -24.04 30.00
N ALA A 848 11.50 -24.84 30.27
CA ALA A 848 11.31 -26.13 29.61
C ALA A 848 10.96 -25.99 28.12
N SER A 849 11.47 -26.92 27.29
CA SER A 849 11.15 -27.04 25.85
C SER A 849 11.35 -25.74 25.05
N LYS A 850 12.54 -25.14 25.19
CA LYS A 850 12.97 -23.93 24.46
C LYS A 850 14.25 -24.18 23.69
N ASP A 851 14.31 -23.63 22.48
CA ASP A 851 15.52 -23.56 21.67
C ASP A 851 16.25 -22.23 21.90
N LEU A 852 17.58 -22.29 21.98
CA LEU A 852 18.46 -21.19 22.36
C LEU A 852 19.70 -21.18 21.45
N ASP A 853 20.19 -19.99 21.10
CA ASP A 853 21.48 -19.85 20.42
C ASP A 853 22.59 -19.53 21.43
N VAL A 854 23.60 -20.40 21.49
CA VAL A 854 24.87 -20.12 22.17
C VAL A 854 25.81 -19.47 21.17
N PHE A 855 26.40 -18.34 21.54
CA PHE A 855 27.29 -17.57 20.67
C PHE A 855 28.57 -17.17 21.39
N CYS A 856 29.72 -17.30 20.73
CA CYS A 856 31.03 -16.90 21.27
C CYS A 856 31.78 -16.03 20.26
N SER A 857 32.10 -14.79 20.61
CA SER A 857 32.92 -13.86 19.81
C SER A 857 34.25 -13.59 20.52
N ALA A 858 35.35 -13.43 19.77
CA ALA A 858 36.66 -13.10 20.33
C ALA A 858 36.85 -11.60 20.60
N GLY A 859 35.76 -10.82 20.55
CA GLY A 859 35.75 -9.38 20.79
C GLY A 859 36.39 -8.57 19.67
N MET A 860 36.28 -7.24 19.78
CA MET A 860 36.82 -6.30 18.78
C MET A 860 38.35 -6.39 18.61
N SER A 861 39.06 -6.86 19.64
CA SER A 861 40.53 -7.01 19.66
C SER A 861 41.06 -8.22 18.88
N SER A 862 40.21 -9.18 18.48
CA SER A 862 40.60 -10.32 17.63
C SER A 862 39.64 -10.46 16.46
N PHE A 863 39.60 -9.42 15.61
CA PHE A 863 38.54 -9.22 14.61
C PHE A 863 38.36 -10.37 13.60
N GLU A 864 39.40 -11.17 13.35
CA GLU A 864 39.35 -12.48 12.69
C GLU A 864 38.17 -13.36 13.19
N PHE A 865 37.94 -13.37 14.50
CA PHE A 865 36.83 -14.07 15.17
C PHE A 865 35.85 -13.08 15.83
N SER A 866 35.66 -11.90 15.24
CA SER A 866 34.60 -10.96 15.66
C SER A 866 33.20 -11.51 15.36
N ALA A 867 33.03 -12.09 14.17
CA ALA A 867 31.85 -12.88 13.83
C ALA A 867 31.70 -14.03 14.85
N PRO A 868 30.55 -14.13 15.55
CA PRO A 868 30.39 -15.12 16.61
C PRO A 868 30.33 -16.53 16.04
N VAL A 869 31.05 -17.46 16.65
CA VAL A 869 30.79 -18.89 16.46
C VAL A 869 29.46 -19.18 17.17
N MET A 870 28.42 -19.55 16.41
CA MET A 870 27.07 -19.77 16.94
C MET A 870 26.63 -21.23 16.78
N LYS A 871 25.81 -21.70 17.73
CA LYS A 871 25.23 -23.04 17.70
C LYS A 871 23.95 -23.14 18.53
N LEU A 872 22.97 -23.85 17.98
CA LEU A 872 21.72 -24.19 18.66
C LEU A 872 21.98 -25.08 19.90
N VAL A 873 21.17 -24.87 20.95
CA VAL A 873 20.95 -25.80 22.06
C VAL A 873 19.46 -25.87 22.42
N SER A 874 18.89 -27.08 22.36
CA SER A 874 17.52 -27.35 22.77
C SER A 874 17.44 -27.75 24.24
N LEU A 875 16.58 -27.08 25.01
CA LEU A 875 16.25 -27.47 26.38
C LEU A 875 15.15 -28.53 26.39
N ASN A 876 15.33 -29.58 27.17
CA ASN A 876 14.32 -30.63 27.36
C ASN A 876 13.13 -30.16 28.22
N GLY A 877 12.15 -31.06 28.44
CA GLY A 877 10.96 -30.78 29.26
C GLY A 877 11.24 -30.51 30.76
N ALA A 878 12.48 -30.64 31.22
CA ALA A 878 12.94 -30.24 32.56
C ALA A 878 13.79 -28.95 32.53
N GLY A 879 13.85 -28.25 31.39
CA GLY A 879 14.59 -26.98 31.26
C GLY A 879 16.11 -27.15 31.18
N THR A 880 16.60 -28.30 30.73
CA THR A 880 18.04 -28.60 30.69
C THR A 880 18.52 -29.01 29.29
N GLY A 881 19.70 -28.54 28.90
CA GLY A 881 20.31 -28.83 27.60
C GLY A 881 21.82 -28.60 27.62
N SER A 882 22.51 -29.05 26.56
CA SER A 882 23.96 -28.85 26.41
C SER A 882 24.35 -28.89 24.93
N THR A 883 25.33 -28.06 24.54
CA THR A 883 25.93 -28.04 23.20
C THR A 883 27.45 -27.89 23.29
N THR A 884 28.15 -28.04 22.16
CA THR A 884 29.63 -27.93 22.11
C THR A 884 30.06 -27.06 20.95
N LEU A 885 30.92 -26.07 21.20
CA LEU A 885 31.49 -25.19 20.18
C LEU A 885 32.99 -25.48 20.02
N LYS A 886 33.47 -25.47 18.78
CA LYS A 886 34.91 -25.48 18.46
C LYS A 886 35.42 -24.06 18.29
N LEU A 887 36.29 -23.64 19.20
CA LEU A 887 36.83 -22.29 19.29
C LEU A 887 38.35 -22.30 19.08
N GLN A 888 38.91 -21.19 18.60
CA GLN A 888 40.35 -21.08 18.32
C GLN A 888 41.17 -21.10 19.62
N GLN A 889 42.26 -21.85 19.66
CA GLN A 889 43.13 -21.90 20.84
C GLN A 889 43.80 -20.55 21.11
N ASP A 890 44.07 -20.30 22.40
CA ASP A 890 44.80 -19.12 22.91
C ASP A 890 44.17 -17.75 22.59
N LYS A 891 42.91 -17.75 22.14
CA LYS A 891 42.03 -16.56 22.07
C LYS A 891 41.17 -16.46 23.33
N THR A 892 40.79 -15.23 23.68
CA THR A 892 39.75 -14.95 24.68
C THR A 892 38.42 -14.76 23.95
N TYR A 893 37.37 -15.47 24.38
CA TYR A 893 36.02 -15.36 23.85
C TYR A 893 35.06 -14.84 24.90
N ASP A 894 34.23 -13.87 24.54
CA ASP A 894 33.03 -13.52 25.30
C ASP A 894 31.88 -14.38 24.77
N CYS A 895 31.43 -15.34 25.58
CA CYS A 895 30.36 -16.27 25.24
C CYS A 895 29.05 -15.84 25.89
N GLY A 896 27.97 -15.76 25.13
CA GLY A 896 26.62 -15.48 25.58
C GLY A 896 25.61 -16.53 25.13
N ILE A 897 24.36 -16.33 25.53
CA ILE A 897 23.23 -17.15 25.12
C ILE A 897 21.99 -16.28 24.94
N GLY A 898 21.26 -16.50 23.84
CA GLY A 898 20.00 -15.84 23.51
C GLY A 898 18.92 -16.86 23.13
N PRO A 899 17.65 -16.43 22.96
CA PRO A 899 16.65 -17.31 22.40
C PRO A 899 16.96 -17.59 20.92
N HIS A 900 16.66 -18.80 20.44
CA HIS A 900 17.07 -19.21 19.08
C HIS A 900 16.39 -18.40 17.99
N MET A 901 17.18 -17.85 17.07
CA MET A 901 16.72 -17.27 15.82
C MET A 901 16.98 -18.26 14.69
N ALA A 902 15.93 -18.66 13.96
CA ALA A 902 16.04 -19.57 12.83
C ALA A 902 16.68 -18.88 11.60
N PHE A 903 17.99 -18.66 11.64
CA PHE A 903 18.74 -17.98 10.58
C PHE A 903 18.67 -18.70 9.22
N GLU A 904 18.52 -20.02 9.23
CA GLU A 904 18.19 -20.86 8.07
C GLU A 904 16.86 -20.50 7.39
N GLN A 905 15.97 -19.82 8.09
CA GLN A 905 14.65 -19.40 7.60
C GLN A 905 14.61 -17.91 7.19
N PHE A 906 15.73 -17.16 7.30
CA PHE A 906 15.85 -15.87 6.62
C PHE A 906 15.71 -16.11 5.12
N SER A 907 14.60 -15.63 4.57
CA SER A 907 14.32 -15.54 3.15
C SER A 907 13.90 -14.11 2.84
N SER A 908 13.21 -13.89 1.73
CA SER A 908 12.77 -12.55 1.31
C SER A 908 11.79 -11.84 2.25
N GLY A 909 11.47 -12.42 3.43
CA GLY A 909 10.67 -11.84 4.51
C GLY A 909 11.40 -11.10 5.62
N GLY A 910 12.72 -11.01 5.59
CA GLY A 910 13.51 -10.19 6.53
C GLY A 910 13.85 -10.95 7.82
N PRO A 911 14.03 -10.28 8.98
CA PRO A 911 14.36 -10.98 10.21
C PRO A 911 13.19 -11.90 10.63
N PRO A 912 13.45 -13.16 11.01
CA PRO A 912 12.44 -14.09 11.51
C PRO A 912 11.87 -13.57 12.85
N PRO A 913 10.74 -14.12 13.33
CA PRO A 913 10.10 -13.63 14.55
C PRO A 913 11.10 -13.62 15.72
N VAL A 914 11.39 -12.40 16.22
CA VAL A 914 12.19 -12.21 17.42
C VAL A 914 11.51 -12.99 18.54
N PRO A 915 12.15 -14.03 19.11
CA PRO A 915 11.44 -14.92 20.01
C PRO A 915 10.98 -14.18 21.27
N THR A 916 9.81 -14.54 21.79
CA THR A 916 9.32 -14.00 23.06
C THR A 916 10.34 -14.24 24.17
N PHE A 917 10.86 -13.16 24.75
CA PHE A 917 11.84 -13.18 25.84
C PHE A 917 11.17 -13.62 27.16
N ASP A 918 10.91 -14.93 27.27
CA ASP A 918 10.39 -15.58 28.48
C ASP A 918 11.46 -15.69 29.60
N PHE A 919 12.70 -15.29 29.33
CA PHE A 919 13.82 -15.28 30.24
C PHE A 919 14.73 -14.06 29.98
N MET A 920 15.44 -13.62 31.02
CA MET A 920 16.51 -12.62 30.87
C MET A 920 17.81 -13.32 30.46
N PRO A 921 18.53 -12.85 29.41
CA PRO A 921 19.86 -13.35 29.10
C PRO A 921 20.82 -13.17 30.30
N PRO A 922 21.61 -14.19 30.67
CA PRO A 922 22.60 -14.07 31.73
C PRO A 922 23.83 -13.29 31.26
N LYS A 923 24.64 -12.78 32.20
CA LYS A 923 25.92 -12.11 31.89
C LYS A 923 26.79 -13.02 30.98
N PRO A 924 27.40 -12.49 29.90
CA PRO A 924 28.32 -13.27 29.07
C PRO A 924 29.53 -13.73 29.88
N GLN A 925 29.96 -14.97 29.66
CA GLN A 925 31.10 -15.55 30.34
C GLN A 925 32.33 -15.44 29.45
N GLN A 926 33.36 -14.76 29.96
CA GLN A 926 34.65 -14.63 29.27
C GLN A 926 35.49 -15.89 29.48
N VAL A 927 35.91 -16.51 28.37
CA VAL A 927 36.60 -17.81 28.34
C VAL A 927 37.88 -17.71 27.51
N VAL A 928 39.04 -17.84 28.16
CA VAL A 928 40.33 -18.02 27.46
C VAL A 928 40.45 -19.46 27.00
N MET A 929 40.54 -19.73 25.69
CA MET A 929 40.51 -21.09 25.13
C MET A 929 41.90 -21.74 25.03
N ASN A 930 42.64 -21.80 26.14
CA ASN A 930 43.94 -22.49 26.20
C ASN A 930 43.86 -24.02 26.36
N ALA A 931 42.66 -24.55 26.59
CA ALA A 931 42.35 -25.97 26.74
C ALA A 931 40.86 -26.20 26.45
N ASP A 932 40.42 -27.46 26.36
CA ASP A 932 39.00 -27.80 26.36
C ASP A 932 38.37 -27.43 27.71
N LYS A 933 37.18 -26.82 27.68
CA LYS A 933 36.52 -26.19 28.84
C LYS A 933 35.02 -26.44 28.87
N THR A 934 34.43 -26.19 30.03
CA THR A 934 32.99 -26.22 30.25
C THR A 934 32.53 -24.92 30.92
N ILE A 935 31.44 -24.35 30.43
CA ILE A 935 30.70 -23.25 31.08
C ILE A 935 29.24 -23.64 31.27
N THR A 936 28.57 -22.98 32.22
CA THR A 936 27.16 -23.21 32.53
C THR A 936 26.40 -21.88 32.54
N PHE A 937 25.30 -21.81 31.78
CA PHE A 937 24.33 -20.72 31.86
C PHE A 937 23.10 -21.15 32.67
N SER A 938 22.60 -20.24 33.51
CA SER A 938 21.35 -20.39 34.24
C SER A 938 20.44 -19.21 33.91
N LEU A 939 19.35 -19.49 33.21
CA LEU A 939 18.40 -18.50 32.71
C LEU A 939 17.35 -18.22 33.80
N THR A 940 17.26 -16.96 34.24
CA THR A 940 16.18 -16.51 35.12
C THR A 940 14.95 -16.21 34.28
N SER A 941 13.80 -16.81 34.62
CA SER A 941 12.54 -16.55 33.91
C SER A 941 12.06 -15.11 34.10
N ALA A 942 11.61 -14.47 33.03
CA ALA A 942 11.15 -13.08 33.01
C ALA A 942 9.68 -13.00 33.46
N GLY A 943 9.39 -13.57 34.62
CA GLY A 943 8.02 -13.76 35.12
C GLY A 943 7.28 -12.48 35.53
N ASN A 944 8.00 -11.38 35.76
CA ASN A 944 7.41 -10.09 36.08
C ASN A 944 7.23 -9.22 34.83
N SER A 945 6.52 -8.11 34.96
CA SER A 945 6.30 -7.20 33.83
C SER A 945 6.20 -5.75 34.26
N ILE A 946 6.80 -4.85 33.47
CA ILE A 946 6.55 -3.41 33.54
C ILE A 946 5.50 -3.09 32.47
N THR A 947 4.29 -2.76 32.91
CA THR A 947 3.19 -2.26 32.08
C THR A 947 3.16 -0.75 32.08
N GLY A 948 2.70 -0.13 31.00
CA GLY A 948 2.64 1.32 30.90
C GLY A 948 2.08 1.85 29.59
N TYR A 949 2.17 3.16 29.41
CA TYR A 949 1.72 3.90 28.23
C TYR A 949 2.76 4.93 27.80
N VAL A 950 2.94 5.14 26.49
CA VAL A 950 3.56 6.35 25.93
C VAL A 950 2.45 7.29 25.47
N CYS A 951 2.44 8.50 26.01
CA CYS A 951 1.47 9.53 25.65
C CYS A 951 2.15 10.83 25.21
N ASP A 952 1.45 11.61 24.40
CA ASP A 952 1.87 12.97 24.06
C ASP A 952 1.81 13.94 25.26
N GLY A 953 2.59 15.02 25.18
CA GLY A 953 2.52 16.19 26.05
C GLY A 953 3.74 16.43 26.94
N THR A 954 3.83 17.64 27.49
CA THR A 954 5.01 18.17 28.20
C THR A 954 4.95 18.08 29.73
N THR A 955 3.84 17.63 30.31
CA THR A 955 3.61 17.66 31.78
C THR A 955 3.17 16.29 32.33
N THR A 956 3.69 15.93 33.51
CA THR A 956 3.32 14.72 34.27
C THR A 956 2.17 15.01 35.24
N PRO A 957 1.01 14.34 35.08
CA PRO A 957 0.33 13.79 36.27
C PRO A 957 -0.49 12.50 36.02
N ALA A 958 -0.82 11.80 37.12
CA ALA A 958 -1.77 10.68 37.22
C ALA A 958 -1.43 9.37 36.46
N SER A 959 -1.93 8.24 36.97
CA SER A 959 -1.29 6.92 36.80
C SER A 959 -2.14 5.86 36.08
N THR A 960 -3.13 6.27 35.28
CA THR A 960 -4.03 5.35 34.55
C THR A 960 -4.28 5.85 33.12
N GLY A 961 -3.44 5.40 32.18
CA GLY A 961 -3.64 5.60 30.74
C GLY A 961 -3.38 7.02 30.20
N CYS A 962 -3.39 7.10 28.87
CA CYS A 962 -3.51 8.36 28.13
C CYS A 962 -4.99 8.83 28.14
N GLY A 963 -5.24 10.14 28.02
CA GLY A 963 -6.60 10.70 28.16
C GLY A 963 -6.65 12.19 28.52
N THR A 964 -7.77 12.64 29.08
CA THR A 964 -8.00 14.05 29.44
C THR A 964 -7.04 14.53 30.53
N GLY A 965 -6.08 15.38 30.12
CA GLY A 965 -4.97 15.84 30.97
C GLY A 965 -3.68 15.02 30.83
N ASN A 966 -3.72 13.89 30.10
CA ASN A 966 -2.57 13.02 29.87
C ASN A 966 -2.18 12.86 28.38
N GLY A 967 -2.81 13.57 27.46
CA GLY A 967 -2.51 13.52 26.02
C GLY A 967 -3.07 12.26 25.35
N THR A 968 -2.90 12.15 24.03
CA THR A 968 -3.21 10.94 23.27
C THR A 968 -2.11 9.90 23.40
N GLY A 969 -2.45 8.62 23.27
CA GLY A 969 -1.44 7.56 23.12
C GLY A 969 -0.69 7.70 21.81
N ILE A 970 0.59 7.29 21.79
CA ILE A 970 1.41 7.28 20.58
C ILE A 970 1.70 5.83 20.20
N ALA A 971 1.21 5.42 19.02
CA ALA A 971 1.39 4.06 18.49
C ALA A 971 2.80 3.82 17.94
N ASN A 972 3.21 2.56 17.85
CA ASN A 972 4.43 2.10 17.18
C ASN A 972 5.76 2.66 17.73
N VAL A 973 5.77 3.27 18.91
CA VAL A 973 6.98 3.76 19.62
C VAL A 973 7.74 2.57 20.21
N PHE A 974 9.06 2.53 20.08
CA PHE A 974 9.90 1.52 20.75
C PHE A 974 10.08 1.90 22.22
N VAL A 975 9.91 0.93 23.12
CA VAL A 975 10.03 1.13 24.57
C VAL A 975 11.11 0.18 25.10
N HIS A 976 12.01 0.70 25.94
CA HIS A 976 13.10 -0.07 26.55
C HIS A 976 13.10 0.06 28.07
N ALA A 977 13.57 -0.97 28.77
CA ALA A 977 13.92 -0.93 30.19
C ALA A 977 15.38 -1.38 30.36
N ALA A 978 16.29 -0.44 30.55
CA ALA A 978 17.72 -0.71 30.79
C ALA A 978 17.98 -0.85 32.30
N PRO A 979 18.66 -1.90 32.80
CA PRO A 979 18.89 -2.04 34.24
C PRO A 979 19.80 -0.93 34.79
N THR A 980 19.49 -0.41 35.98
CA THR A 980 20.28 0.63 36.66
C THR A 980 21.35 0.00 37.56
N GLY A 981 22.54 0.59 37.60
CA GLY A 981 23.62 0.14 38.51
C GLY A 981 24.41 -1.05 37.97
N CYS A 982 24.67 -1.08 36.66
CA CYS A 982 25.29 -2.21 35.95
C CYS A 982 26.74 -2.56 36.28
N PHE A 983 27.36 -1.84 37.20
CA PHE A 983 28.71 -2.15 37.69
C PHE A 983 28.64 -2.37 39.20
N ASP A 984 29.49 -3.25 39.72
CA ASP A 984 29.70 -3.29 41.16
C ASP A 984 30.51 -2.08 41.63
N ALA A 985 30.00 -1.35 42.61
CA ALA A 985 30.66 -0.16 43.15
C ALA A 985 31.96 -0.48 43.92
N THR A 986 32.24 -1.76 44.18
CA THR A 986 33.41 -2.23 44.93
C THR A 986 34.48 -2.83 44.01
N SER A 987 34.09 -3.67 43.03
CA SER A 987 35.03 -4.34 42.11
C SER A 987 35.10 -3.73 40.71
N GLY A 988 34.14 -2.87 40.33
CA GLY A 988 34.01 -2.34 38.97
C GLY A 988 33.48 -3.34 37.95
N GLU A 989 33.19 -4.59 38.34
CA GLU A 989 32.73 -5.63 37.42
C GLU A 989 31.30 -5.39 36.92
N ALA A 990 31.05 -5.68 35.64
CA ALA A 990 29.71 -5.65 35.07
C ALA A 990 28.78 -6.70 35.71
N LYS A 991 27.52 -6.33 35.96
CA LYS A 991 26.45 -7.18 36.49
C LYS A 991 25.59 -7.77 35.36
N GLU A 992 24.59 -8.58 35.71
CA GLU A 992 23.56 -9.03 34.77
C GLU A 992 22.74 -7.81 34.31
N CYS A 993 22.96 -7.36 33.07
CA CYS A 993 22.52 -6.03 32.65
C CYS A 993 21.98 -5.96 31.21
N PHE A 994 21.21 -6.97 30.81
CA PHE A 994 20.40 -6.89 29.60
C PHE A 994 19.05 -6.26 29.92
N GLY A 995 18.59 -5.39 29.02
CA GLY A 995 17.29 -4.75 29.13
C GLY A 995 16.16 -5.58 28.53
N SER A 996 14.95 -5.05 28.69
CA SER A 996 13.75 -5.53 28.01
C SER A 996 13.32 -4.52 26.95
N PHE A 997 12.67 -4.99 25.88
CA PHE A 997 12.21 -4.16 24.76
C PHE A 997 10.78 -4.54 24.36
N ALA A 998 10.00 -3.56 23.93
CA ALA A 998 8.65 -3.70 23.41
C ALA A 998 8.33 -2.57 22.42
N GLN A 999 7.15 -2.62 21.80
CA GLN A 999 6.60 -1.54 20.99
C GLN A 999 5.20 -1.18 21.50
N THR A 1000 4.78 0.08 21.35
CA THR A 1000 3.45 0.53 21.80
C THR A 1000 2.32 0.11 20.86
N LYS A 1001 1.19 -0.27 21.46
CA LYS A 1001 -0.10 -0.49 20.78
C LYS A 1001 -0.71 0.83 20.31
N THR A 1002 -1.81 0.73 19.56
CA THR A 1002 -2.63 1.83 19.02
C THR A 1002 -3.07 2.88 20.06
N ASP A 1003 -3.22 2.48 21.33
CA ASP A 1003 -3.59 3.33 22.48
C ASP A 1003 -2.38 3.87 23.27
N GLY A 1004 -1.16 3.61 22.79
CA GLY A 1004 0.10 3.92 23.46
C GLY A 1004 0.55 2.87 24.49
N ALA A 1005 -0.22 1.81 24.76
CA ALA A 1005 0.11 0.84 25.81
C ALA A 1005 1.30 -0.07 25.45
N PHE A 1006 2.12 -0.43 26.45
CA PHE A 1006 3.25 -1.35 26.32
C PHE A 1006 3.34 -2.36 27.46
N THR A 1007 4.13 -3.41 27.28
CA THR A 1007 4.46 -4.40 28.33
C THR A 1007 5.87 -4.96 28.11
N LEU A 1008 6.74 -4.79 29.10
CA LEU A 1008 8.13 -5.25 29.09
C LEU A 1008 8.30 -6.45 30.03
N LYS A 1009 8.91 -7.54 29.57
CA LYS A 1009 9.20 -8.75 30.39
C LYS A 1009 10.55 -8.62 31.09
N VAL A 1010 10.56 -8.81 32.41
CA VAL A 1010 11.71 -8.46 33.26
C VAL A 1010 11.83 -9.37 34.50
N SER A 1011 13.03 -9.45 35.06
CA SER A 1011 13.30 -10.02 36.39
C SER A 1011 13.17 -8.95 37.50
N PRO A 1012 13.11 -9.32 38.79
CA PRO A 1012 13.22 -8.36 39.90
C PRO A 1012 14.54 -7.57 39.82
N GLY A 1013 14.47 -6.25 39.91
CA GLY A 1013 15.60 -5.35 39.66
C GLY A 1013 15.16 -3.88 39.61
N SER A 1014 16.09 -2.96 39.36
CA SER A 1014 15.77 -1.55 39.07
C SER A 1014 16.19 -1.20 37.66
N TYR A 1015 15.34 -0.44 36.96
CA TYR A 1015 15.44 -0.17 35.53
C TYR A 1015 15.17 1.32 35.24
N GLU A 1016 15.90 1.87 34.27
CA GLU A 1016 15.53 3.10 33.58
C GLU A 1016 14.68 2.72 32.37
N VAL A 1017 13.40 3.11 32.41
CA VAL A 1017 12.45 2.88 31.33
C VAL A 1017 12.39 4.12 30.46
N GLY A 1018 12.57 3.95 29.15
CA GLY A 1018 12.48 5.02 28.16
C GLY A 1018 11.76 4.53 26.91
N ALA A 1019 11.58 5.44 25.97
CA ALA A 1019 10.89 5.20 24.71
C ALA A 1019 11.34 6.20 23.66
N ASP A 1020 11.52 5.72 22.43
CA ASP A 1020 12.09 6.43 21.29
C ASP A 1020 11.31 6.03 20.02
N GLY A 1021 11.13 6.96 19.07
CA GLY A 1021 10.29 6.75 17.89
C GLY A 1021 10.77 7.59 16.70
N PRO A 1022 10.75 7.07 15.45
CA PRO A 1022 11.27 7.77 14.28
C PRO A 1022 10.70 9.18 14.11
N GLY A 1023 11.59 10.18 14.08
CA GLY A 1023 11.27 11.59 13.96
C GLY A 1023 10.77 12.27 15.23
N LEU A 1024 10.49 11.54 16.31
CA LEU A 1024 10.07 12.12 17.58
C LEU A 1024 11.28 12.46 18.47
N PRO A 1025 11.17 13.49 19.35
CA PRO A 1025 12.14 13.66 20.43
C PRO A 1025 12.04 12.49 21.44
N PRO A 1026 13.17 11.98 21.98
CA PRO A 1026 13.19 10.95 23.02
C PRO A 1026 12.29 11.25 24.23
N SER A 1027 11.69 10.20 24.81
CA SER A 1027 10.77 10.37 25.92
C SER A 1027 11.44 10.70 27.27
N THR A 1028 10.62 11.17 28.21
CA THR A 1028 11.00 11.27 29.63
C THR A 1028 11.34 9.90 30.21
N ARG A 1029 12.61 9.70 30.59
CA ARG A 1029 13.08 8.47 31.25
C ARG A 1029 12.53 8.33 32.67
N ALA A 1030 12.14 7.12 33.06
CA ALA A 1030 11.47 6.81 34.33
C ALA A 1030 12.18 5.67 35.07
N GLU A 1031 12.60 5.91 36.32
CA GLU A 1031 13.16 4.87 37.20
C GLU A 1031 12.06 3.97 37.77
N VAL A 1032 12.19 2.65 37.58
CA VAL A 1032 11.22 1.64 38.01
C VAL A 1032 11.92 0.49 38.72
N THR A 1033 11.56 0.20 39.97
CA THR A 1033 12.01 -0.98 40.72
C THR A 1033 10.93 -2.06 40.69
N VAL A 1034 11.26 -3.21 40.11
CA VAL A 1034 10.44 -4.43 40.06
C VAL A 1034 10.81 -5.31 41.25
N LYS A 1035 9.84 -5.64 42.10
CA LYS A 1035 10.06 -6.55 43.24
C LYS A 1035 9.90 -8.03 42.87
N THR A 1036 10.29 -8.90 43.80
CA THR A 1036 10.09 -10.36 43.73
C THR A 1036 8.62 -10.79 43.75
N ASP A 1037 7.71 -9.92 44.19
CA ASP A 1037 6.24 -10.13 44.16
C ASP A 1037 5.57 -9.52 42.91
N GLY A 1038 6.38 -9.00 41.97
CA GLY A 1038 5.89 -8.33 40.75
C GLY A 1038 5.39 -6.89 40.97
N SER A 1039 5.36 -6.38 42.20
CA SER A 1039 4.96 -4.98 42.44
C SER A 1039 6.01 -3.99 41.93
N LEU A 1040 5.52 -2.87 41.38
CA LEU A 1040 6.36 -1.82 40.79
C LEU A 1040 6.45 -0.61 41.72
N LEU A 1041 7.67 -0.13 41.95
CA LEU A 1041 7.96 1.15 42.61
C LEU A 1041 8.56 2.14 41.61
N SER A 1042 8.38 3.43 41.84
CA SER A 1042 9.19 4.50 41.25
C SER A 1042 9.62 5.47 42.34
N LYS A 1043 10.92 5.82 42.38
CA LYS A 1043 11.53 6.69 43.41
C LYS A 1043 11.18 6.28 44.86
N GLY A 1044 11.07 4.96 45.09
CA GLY A 1044 10.71 4.36 46.39
C GLY A 1044 9.21 4.31 46.71
N GLY A 1045 8.35 5.04 46.00
CA GLY A 1045 6.89 4.96 46.14
C GLY A 1045 6.27 3.89 45.25
N ALA A 1046 5.14 3.31 45.66
CA ALA A 1046 4.43 2.32 44.84
C ALA A 1046 3.71 2.97 43.65
N ILE A 1047 3.79 2.37 42.46
CA ILE A 1047 3.11 2.86 41.27
C ILE A 1047 1.62 2.50 41.37
N THR A 1048 0.76 3.50 41.62
CA THR A 1048 -0.69 3.31 41.71
C THR A 1048 -1.25 2.79 40.38
N GLY A 1049 -1.82 1.58 40.37
CA GLY A 1049 -2.29 0.94 39.14
C GLY A 1049 -1.21 0.24 38.30
N ASN A 1050 0.02 0.06 38.84
CA ASN A 1050 1.14 -0.65 38.20
C ASN A 1050 1.45 -0.20 36.75
N SER A 1051 1.14 1.05 36.40
CA SER A 1051 1.29 1.58 35.04
C SER A 1051 2.29 2.73 35.00
N VAL A 1052 3.37 2.55 34.24
CA VAL A 1052 4.36 3.60 33.95
C VAL A 1052 3.81 4.52 32.85
N ILE A 1053 3.96 5.83 32.99
CA ILE A 1053 3.60 6.80 31.93
C ILE A 1053 4.88 7.46 31.43
N LEU A 1054 5.17 7.30 30.15
CA LEU A 1054 6.27 7.95 29.44
C LEU A 1054 5.69 9.08 28.58
N LYS A 1055 6.38 10.23 28.53
CA LYS A 1055 5.94 11.41 27.78
C LYS A 1055 6.90 11.71 26.63
N MET A 1056 6.35 11.88 25.44
CA MET A 1056 7.05 12.42 24.26
C MET A 1056 6.35 13.69 23.81
N VAL A 1057 7.07 14.61 23.17
CA VAL A 1057 6.48 15.85 22.66
C VAL A 1057 6.23 15.68 21.17
N LYS A 1058 5.04 15.19 20.81
CA LYS A 1058 4.63 15.09 19.40
C LYS A 1058 4.21 16.48 18.93
N SER A 1059 5.08 17.13 18.17
CA SER A 1059 4.76 18.41 17.55
C SER A 1059 3.55 18.28 16.61
N SER A 1060 2.64 19.26 16.61
CA SER A 1060 1.58 19.36 15.59
C SER A 1060 2.11 19.74 14.21
N THR A 1061 3.37 20.16 14.13
CA THR A 1061 4.09 20.48 12.89
C THR A 1061 5.26 19.55 12.65
N THR A 1062 5.50 19.22 11.37
CA THR A 1062 6.59 18.38 10.90
C THR A 1062 7.47 19.07 9.86
N ILE A 1063 8.66 18.52 9.64
CA ILE A 1063 9.47 18.69 8.43
C ILE A 1063 9.50 17.33 7.72
N SER A 1064 9.21 17.27 6.43
CA SER A 1064 9.27 16.02 5.64
C SER A 1064 9.70 16.24 4.19
N GLY A 1065 10.33 15.23 3.62
CA GLY A 1065 10.84 15.19 2.25
C GLY A 1065 11.53 13.85 1.97
N GLN A 1066 12.34 13.79 0.92
CA GLN A 1066 13.14 12.63 0.54
C GLN A 1066 14.64 12.89 0.70
N VAL A 1067 15.44 11.84 0.86
CA VAL A 1067 16.89 11.89 0.65
C VAL A 1067 17.21 11.33 -0.73
N LEU A 1068 17.86 12.12 -1.57
CA LEU A 1068 18.05 11.82 -3.00
C LEU A 1068 19.52 11.74 -3.41
N ASP A 1069 19.81 10.92 -4.40
CA ASP A 1069 21.11 10.87 -5.06
C ASP A 1069 21.27 11.89 -6.20
N GLU A 1070 22.46 11.92 -6.81
CA GLU A 1070 22.84 12.86 -7.88
C GLU A 1070 22.01 12.73 -9.17
N SER A 1071 21.24 11.65 -9.31
CA SER A 1071 20.31 11.42 -10.42
C SER A 1071 18.84 11.54 -10.00
N GLY A 1072 18.56 11.95 -8.75
CA GLY A 1072 17.21 12.10 -8.21
C GLY A 1072 16.59 10.81 -7.68
N ASN A 1073 17.37 9.73 -7.48
CA ASN A 1073 16.83 8.49 -6.93
C ASN A 1073 16.78 8.53 -5.39
N ALA A 1074 15.72 7.97 -4.82
CA ALA A 1074 15.55 7.81 -3.38
C ALA A 1074 16.62 6.93 -2.70
N ILE A 1075 17.32 7.47 -1.71
CA ILE A 1075 18.28 6.74 -0.87
C ILE A 1075 17.55 6.16 0.36
N LYS A 1076 17.48 4.83 0.41
CA LYS A 1076 16.80 4.06 1.48
C LYS A 1076 17.65 4.00 2.75
N TYR A 1077 17.01 4.07 3.91
CA TYR A 1077 17.64 3.97 5.25
C TYR A 1077 18.79 4.97 5.50
N ALA A 1078 18.80 6.11 4.80
CA ALA A 1078 19.67 7.24 5.11
C ALA A 1078 19.23 7.89 6.43
N HIS A 1079 20.18 8.23 7.29
CA HIS A 1079 19.88 8.86 8.58
C HIS A 1079 19.69 10.37 8.42
N VAL A 1080 18.51 10.88 8.75
CA VAL A 1080 18.20 12.32 8.74
C VAL A 1080 18.06 12.82 10.18
N SER A 1081 18.69 13.95 10.50
CA SER A 1081 18.62 14.59 11.82
C SER A 1081 18.34 16.08 11.73
N ALA A 1082 17.52 16.60 12.64
CA ALA A 1082 17.23 18.01 12.79
C ALA A 1082 17.60 18.51 14.19
N GLU A 1083 18.31 19.63 14.25
CA GLU A 1083 18.67 20.31 15.50
C GLU A 1083 18.10 21.74 15.48
N LYS A 1084 17.32 22.10 16.50
CA LYS A 1084 16.74 23.44 16.62
C LYS A 1084 17.80 24.43 17.06
N ARG A 1085 18.01 25.48 16.26
CA ARG A 1085 19.13 26.42 16.44
C ARG A 1085 18.70 27.87 16.38
N THR A 1086 19.28 28.67 17.27
CA THR A 1086 19.18 30.12 17.26
C THR A 1086 20.36 30.69 16.49
N ILE A 1087 20.07 31.41 15.41
CA ILE A 1087 21.06 32.14 14.62
C ILE A 1087 21.53 33.33 15.45
N THR A 1088 22.84 33.48 15.64
CA THR A 1088 23.45 34.58 16.40
C THR A 1088 23.86 35.73 15.48
N THR A 1089 24.33 35.41 14.27
CA THR A 1089 24.54 36.36 13.16
C THR A 1089 24.31 35.64 11.81
N GLY A 1090 23.94 36.39 10.77
CA GLY A 1090 23.61 35.82 9.45
C GLY A 1090 22.16 35.32 9.36
N THR A 1091 21.93 34.35 8.47
CA THR A 1091 20.59 33.77 8.17
C THR A 1091 20.56 32.24 8.14
N ASP A 1092 21.71 31.57 8.23
CA ASP A 1092 21.81 30.11 8.18
C ASP A 1092 21.93 29.51 9.59
N ALA A 1093 21.05 28.56 9.91
CA ALA A 1093 21.09 27.80 11.15
C ALA A 1093 22.11 26.63 11.10
N CYS A 1094 22.51 26.18 9.90
CA CYS A 1094 23.53 25.15 9.71
C CYS A 1094 24.97 25.67 9.79
N ASP A 1095 25.19 26.99 9.82
CA ASP A 1095 26.47 27.58 10.19
C ASP A 1095 26.75 27.36 11.69
N PHE A 1096 27.43 26.27 12.02
CA PHE A 1096 27.84 25.91 13.39
C PHE A 1096 28.78 26.92 14.06
N SER A 1097 29.33 27.89 13.33
CA SER A 1097 30.14 28.99 13.90
C SER A 1097 29.30 30.18 14.33
N ASN A 1098 28.19 30.45 13.63
CA ASN A 1098 27.30 31.60 13.87
C ASN A 1098 25.91 31.23 14.43
N SER A 1099 25.60 29.94 14.60
CA SER A 1099 24.38 29.43 15.23
C SER A 1099 24.66 28.66 16.53
N ARG A 1100 23.66 28.59 17.42
CA ARG A 1100 23.74 27.84 18.69
C ARG A 1100 22.56 26.89 18.89
N PRO A 1101 22.77 25.71 19.50
CA PRO A 1101 21.68 24.83 19.92
C PRO A 1101 20.71 25.60 20.84
N SER A 1102 19.41 25.49 20.59
CA SER A 1102 18.37 26.18 21.38
C SER A 1102 17.28 25.26 21.94
N GLY A 1103 17.56 23.95 21.99
CA GLY A 1103 16.65 22.94 22.53
C GLY A 1103 15.62 22.46 21.51
N GLY A 1104 15.58 21.15 21.28
CA GLY A 1104 14.82 20.52 20.22
C GLY A 1104 15.75 19.71 19.30
N PHE A 1105 15.52 18.41 19.26
CA PHE A 1105 16.23 17.46 18.40
C PHE A 1105 15.21 16.40 17.94
N ALA A 1106 15.35 15.95 16.70
CA ALA A 1106 14.56 14.88 16.11
C ALA A 1106 15.38 14.20 15.01
N ASP A 1107 15.39 12.86 14.98
CA ASP A 1107 16.09 12.06 13.98
C ASP A 1107 15.22 10.91 13.48
N SER A 1108 15.42 10.53 12.22
CA SER A 1108 14.67 9.46 11.55
C SER A 1108 15.50 8.86 10.41
N PRO A 1109 15.56 7.53 10.27
CA PRO A 1109 15.99 6.92 9.02
C PRO A 1109 14.96 7.20 7.92
N THR A 1110 15.40 7.29 6.67
CA THR A 1110 14.47 7.25 5.53
C THR A 1110 13.85 5.87 5.39
N ASP A 1111 12.63 5.82 4.85
CA ASP A 1111 11.96 4.56 4.55
C ASP A 1111 12.51 3.86 3.29
N SER A 1112 11.89 2.75 2.91
CA SER A 1112 12.23 1.97 1.72
C SER A 1112 11.95 2.69 0.38
N SER A 1113 11.42 3.90 0.42
CA SER A 1113 11.25 4.82 -0.72
C SER A 1113 11.95 6.18 -0.48
N GLY A 1114 12.89 6.26 0.46
CA GLY A 1114 13.71 7.43 0.72
C GLY A 1114 13.01 8.58 1.46
N ASN A 1115 11.76 8.41 1.90
CA ASN A 1115 11.00 9.46 2.59
C ASN A 1115 11.43 9.56 4.06
N TYR A 1116 11.45 10.77 4.63
CA TYR A 1116 11.64 11.01 6.06
C TYR A 1116 10.58 11.98 6.64
N THR A 1117 10.42 11.98 7.95
CA THR A 1117 9.58 12.94 8.68
C THR A 1117 10.15 13.19 10.08
N LEU A 1118 10.18 14.46 10.51
CA LEU A 1118 10.71 14.91 11.80
C LEU A 1118 9.70 15.84 12.48
N TYR A 1119 9.45 15.66 13.78
CA TYR A 1119 8.44 16.39 14.56
C TYR A 1119 8.98 17.71 15.10
N ALA A 1120 9.19 18.66 14.18
CA ALA A 1120 9.79 19.95 14.42
C ALA A 1120 8.76 21.02 14.82
N ALA A 1121 8.78 21.45 16.09
CA ALA A 1121 7.99 22.59 16.56
C ALA A 1121 8.53 23.94 16.05
N ALA A 1122 7.64 24.95 15.96
CA ALA A 1122 7.92 26.27 15.40
C ALA A 1122 9.26 26.91 15.83
N GLY A 1123 10.00 27.44 14.85
CA GLY A 1123 11.37 27.96 14.96
C GLY A 1123 12.27 27.45 13.84
N THR A 1124 13.56 27.80 13.91
CA THR A 1124 14.56 27.46 12.88
C THR A 1124 15.34 26.19 13.24
N TRP A 1125 15.53 25.33 12.25
CA TRP A 1125 16.17 24.02 12.38
C TRP A 1125 17.27 23.87 11.32
N CYS A 1126 18.41 23.29 11.72
CA CYS A 1126 19.36 22.73 10.75
C CYS A 1126 19.03 21.25 10.57
N VAL A 1127 18.74 20.82 9.34
CA VAL A 1127 18.38 19.45 8.99
C VAL A 1127 19.45 18.86 8.08
N ARG A 1128 19.89 17.63 8.36
CA ARG A 1128 21.06 17.01 7.72
C ARG A 1128 20.83 15.53 7.44
N ALA A 1129 21.17 15.07 6.25
CA ALA A 1129 21.11 13.66 5.85
C ALA A 1129 22.52 13.03 5.75
N PHE A 1130 22.64 11.76 6.17
CA PHE A 1130 23.84 10.95 6.04
C PHE A 1130 23.50 9.57 5.47
N ALA A 1131 24.25 9.11 4.45
CA ALA A 1131 24.03 7.83 3.80
C ALA A 1131 25.37 7.07 3.59
N PRO A 1132 25.43 5.74 3.82
CA PRO A 1132 26.70 4.98 3.79
C PRO A 1132 27.55 5.10 2.53
N SER A 1133 26.96 5.30 1.33
CA SER A 1133 27.73 5.48 0.08
C SER A 1133 28.17 6.93 -0.20
N TYR A 1134 27.61 7.91 0.50
CA TYR A 1134 27.86 9.35 0.26
C TYR A 1134 28.56 10.07 1.43
N GLY A 1135 28.47 9.53 2.64
CA GLY A 1135 28.73 10.28 3.86
C GLY A 1135 27.60 11.29 4.11
N GLU A 1136 27.93 12.54 4.40
CA GLU A 1136 26.97 13.64 4.46
C GLU A 1136 26.39 13.91 3.06
N VAL A 1137 25.06 13.85 2.94
CA VAL A 1137 24.31 14.01 1.67
C VAL A 1137 24.03 15.49 1.43
N ASP A 1138 23.21 16.10 2.29
CA ASP A 1138 22.81 17.49 2.19
C ASP A 1138 22.42 18.02 3.58
N THR A 1139 22.53 19.34 3.75
CA THR A 1139 22.49 20.08 5.02
C THR A 1139 21.75 21.41 4.79
N LYS A 1140 20.51 21.50 5.27
CA LYS A 1140 19.52 22.54 4.90
C LYS A 1140 18.94 23.25 6.13
N THR A 1141 18.87 24.58 6.08
CA THR A 1141 18.17 25.39 7.09
C THR A 1141 16.69 25.51 6.75
N ILE A 1142 15.82 25.16 7.70
CA ILE A 1142 14.36 25.13 7.53
C ILE A 1142 13.70 25.87 8.69
N THR A 1143 12.74 26.76 8.39
CA THR A 1143 11.99 27.52 9.41
C THR A 1143 10.54 27.06 9.46
N VAL A 1144 10.13 26.51 10.60
CA VAL A 1144 8.73 26.14 10.85
C VAL A 1144 8.02 27.35 11.47
N VAL A 1145 6.94 27.83 10.84
CA VAL A 1145 6.20 29.02 11.28
C VAL A 1145 4.80 28.64 11.77
N GLY A 1146 4.41 29.16 12.93
CA GLY A 1146 3.07 28.97 13.50
C GLY A 1146 2.75 27.49 13.73
N THR A 1147 1.71 27.00 13.05
CA THR A 1147 1.23 25.61 13.13
C THR A 1147 1.24 24.92 11.75
N THR A 1148 2.13 25.33 10.84
CA THR A 1148 2.21 24.83 9.47
C THR A 1148 3.43 23.93 9.26
N SER A 1149 3.21 22.64 8.99
CA SER A 1149 4.26 21.70 8.59
C SER A 1149 4.94 22.10 7.28
N GLN A 1150 6.20 21.70 7.12
CA GLN A 1150 7.03 21.98 5.95
C GLN A 1150 7.27 20.69 5.17
N THR A 1151 6.55 20.50 4.07
CA THR A 1151 6.69 19.35 3.14
C THR A 1151 7.63 19.68 1.98
N GLY A 1152 8.00 18.68 1.16
CA GLY A 1152 8.89 18.86 0.01
C GLY A 1152 10.31 19.29 0.40
N GLN A 1153 10.75 18.96 1.61
CA GLN A 1153 12.05 19.36 2.14
C GLN A 1153 13.13 18.34 1.81
N ASP A 1154 13.30 18.13 0.51
CA ASP A 1154 14.22 17.12 0.00
C ASP A 1154 15.68 17.54 0.25
N LEU A 1155 16.52 16.52 0.40
CA LEU A 1155 17.94 16.59 0.76
C LEU A 1155 18.73 15.80 -0.28
N GLN A 1156 19.34 16.49 -1.25
CA GLN A 1156 19.89 15.86 -2.47
C GLN A 1156 21.41 15.97 -2.58
N ALA A 1157 22.09 14.85 -2.82
CA ALA A 1157 23.50 14.86 -3.21
C ALA A 1157 23.67 15.57 -4.57
N THR A 1158 24.45 16.65 -4.60
CA THR A 1158 24.79 17.37 -5.84
C THR A 1158 26.17 16.97 -6.35
N ALA A 1159 26.27 16.51 -7.60
CA ALA A 1159 27.50 15.90 -8.14
C ALA A 1159 28.75 16.80 -8.12
N ALA A 1160 28.57 18.12 -8.22
CA ALA A 1160 29.66 19.09 -8.11
C ALA A 1160 30.26 19.20 -6.68
N GLU A 1161 29.54 18.71 -5.67
CA GLU A 1161 29.94 18.77 -4.26
C GLU A 1161 30.71 17.53 -3.80
N TYR A 1162 30.99 16.55 -4.65
CA TYR A 1162 31.71 15.32 -4.27
C TYR A 1162 33.03 15.15 -5.00
N GLY A 1163 34.03 14.69 -4.24
CA GLY A 1163 35.27 14.12 -4.77
C GLY A 1163 35.35 12.62 -4.46
N THR A 1164 36.04 11.87 -5.33
CA THR A 1164 36.34 10.46 -5.09
C THR A 1164 37.72 10.32 -4.45
N VAL A 1165 37.81 9.55 -3.36
CA VAL A 1165 39.08 9.04 -2.82
C VAL A 1165 39.17 7.56 -3.13
N SER A 1166 40.24 7.17 -3.82
CA SER A 1166 40.49 5.79 -4.24
C SER A 1166 41.97 5.45 -4.17
N GLY A 1167 42.29 4.16 -4.07
CA GLY A 1167 43.66 3.67 -4.04
C GLY A 1167 43.73 2.16 -3.80
N THR A 1168 44.89 1.68 -3.33
CA THR A 1168 45.13 0.28 -2.98
C THR A 1168 45.71 0.19 -1.58
N ILE A 1169 45.26 -0.77 -0.78
CA ILE A 1169 45.89 -1.13 0.51
C ILE A 1169 46.72 -2.41 0.34
N THR A 1170 47.90 -2.42 0.95
CA THR A 1170 48.84 -3.55 0.94
C THR A 1170 49.33 -3.89 2.34
N LYS A 1171 49.60 -5.18 2.59
CA LYS A 1171 50.22 -5.71 3.83
C LYS A 1171 51.45 -6.50 3.43
N GLY A 1172 52.64 -5.95 3.69
CA GLY A 1172 53.90 -6.53 3.22
C GLY A 1172 53.95 -6.63 1.68
N ASP A 1173 53.72 -5.51 1.02
CA ASP A 1173 53.67 -5.32 -0.45
C ASP A 1173 52.63 -6.18 -1.22
N SER A 1174 51.91 -7.05 -0.51
CA SER A 1174 50.83 -7.87 -1.06
C SER A 1174 49.50 -7.14 -0.98
N ALA A 1175 48.69 -7.23 -2.04
CA ALA A 1175 47.32 -6.72 -2.10
C ALA A 1175 46.49 -7.21 -0.90
N ALA A 1176 45.82 -6.29 -0.22
CA ALA A 1176 45.18 -6.53 1.06
C ALA A 1176 43.67 -6.24 1.00
N GLY A 1177 42.91 -7.24 0.56
CA GLY A 1177 41.44 -7.17 0.45
C GLY A 1177 40.70 -7.26 1.78
N SER A 1178 39.45 -6.82 1.79
CA SER A 1178 38.59 -6.71 2.98
C SER A 1178 39.11 -5.73 4.06
N ALA A 1179 40.07 -4.86 3.74
CA ALA A 1179 40.56 -3.79 4.61
C ALA A 1179 39.51 -2.68 4.75
N PHE A 1180 39.34 -2.14 5.96
CA PHE A 1180 38.50 -0.97 6.18
C PHE A 1180 39.29 0.31 5.91
N VAL A 1181 38.73 1.19 5.09
CA VAL A 1181 39.29 2.50 4.76
C VAL A 1181 38.36 3.57 5.28
N ASN A 1182 38.89 4.54 6.02
CA ASN A 1182 38.12 5.69 6.50
C ASN A 1182 38.89 6.96 6.18
N CYS A 1183 38.22 7.94 5.55
CA CYS A 1183 38.78 9.27 5.27
C CYS A 1183 37.88 10.33 5.91
N PHE A 1184 38.45 11.20 6.74
CA PHE A 1184 37.72 12.30 7.38
C PHE A 1184 38.41 13.65 7.18
N LYS A 1185 37.62 14.72 7.33
CA LYS A 1185 38.06 16.12 7.31
C LYS A 1185 37.30 16.88 8.40
N SER A 1186 38.04 17.59 9.25
CA SER A 1186 37.42 18.42 10.29
C SER A 1186 36.55 19.51 9.65
N GLY A 1187 35.29 19.63 10.07
CA GLY A 1187 34.32 20.57 9.51
C GLY A 1187 33.74 20.21 8.14
N THR A 1188 34.00 19.01 7.59
CA THR A 1188 33.40 18.56 6.31
C THR A 1188 33.14 17.05 6.29
N GLY A 1189 32.82 16.49 7.46
CA GLY A 1189 32.50 15.08 7.65
C GLY A 1189 33.59 14.10 7.20
N GLY A 1190 33.15 12.93 6.78
CA GLY A 1190 34.01 11.85 6.28
C GLY A 1190 33.16 10.70 5.76
N ASN A 1191 33.83 9.71 5.16
CA ASN A 1191 33.20 8.49 4.69
C ASN A 1191 34.14 7.29 4.86
N GLY A 1192 33.61 6.07 4.73
CA GLY A 1192 34.36 4.83 4.80
C GLY A 1192 33.89 3.79 3.79
N THR A 1193 34.78 2.86 3.45
CA THR A 1193 34.53 1.75 2.52
C THR A 1193 35.42 0.56 2.86
N GLN A 1194 35.10 -0.62 2.35
CA GLN A 1194 35.99 -1.78 2.37
C GLN A 1194 36.80 -1.89 1.06
N SER A 1195 37.97 -2.54 1.10
CA SER A 1195 38.74 -2.89 -0.11
C SER A 1195 38.27 -4.20 -0.75
N ASN A 1196 38.29 -4.24 -2.08
CA ASN A 1196 38.08 -5.43 -2.92
C ASN A 1196 39.18 -6.48 -2.67
N ALA A 1197 39.02 -7.71 -3.18
CA ALA A 1197 40.00 -8.79 -3.02
C ALA A 1197 41.43 -8.45 -3.54
N ASP A 1198 41.55 -7.56 -4.52
CA ASP A 1198 42.81 -7.02 -5.06
C ASP A 1198 43.40 -5.84 -4.25
N GLY A 1199 42.81 -5.54 -3.09
CA GLY A 1199 43.19 -4.43 -2.22
C GLY A 1199 42.74 -3.05 -2.70
N THR A 1200 42.08 -2.92 -3.85
CA THR A 1200 41.59 -1.62 -4.34
C THR A 1200 40.38 -1.13 -3.54
N TYR A 1201 40.23 0.19 -3.41
CA TYR A 1201 39.08 0.83 -2.77
C TYR A 1201 38.70 2.13 -3.48
N SER A 1202 37.45 2.56 -3.33
CA SER A 1202 36.94 3.83 -3.85
C SER A 1202 35.70 4.28 -3.09
N MET A 1203 35.63 5.55 -2.69
CA MET A 1203 34.47 6.15 -2.01
C MET A 1203 34.34 7.65 -2.33
N LYS A 1204 33.12 8.19 -2.20
CA LYS A 1204 32.86 9.63 -2.26
C LYS A 1204 33.03 10.29 -0.89
N VAL A 1205 33.51 11.52 -0.90
CA VAL A 1205 33.52 12.49 0.21
C VAL A 1205 33.14 13.86 -0.35
N LYS A 1206 32.67 14.80 0.49
CA LYS A 1206 32.43 16.18 0.03
C LYS A 1206 33.73 16.79 -0.56
N ALA A 1207 33.59 17.61 -1.59
CA ALA A 1207 34.70 18.06 -2.42
C ALA A 1207 35.68 18.95 -1.65
N GLY A 1208 36.97 18.61 -1.71
CA GLY A 1208 38.04 19.47 -1.22
C GLY A 1208 39.31 18.73 -0.81
N THR A 1209 40.35 19.50 -0.52
CA THR A 1209 41.64 18.98 -0.02
C THR A 1209 41.63 18.81 1.50
N GLY A 1210 42.63 18.09 2.03
CA GLY A 1210 42.89 17.97 3.47
C GLY A 1210 42.23 16.78 4.17
N TYR A 1211 41.68 15.81 3.43
CA TYR A 1211 41.23 14.55 4.02
C TYR A 1211 42.40 13.75 4.60
N THR A 1212 42.21 13.21 5.79
CA THR A 1212 43.17 12.28 6.43
C THR A 1212 42.58 10.88 6.38
N CYS A 1213 43.32 9.94 5.79
CA CYS A 1213 42.84 8.62 5.43
C CYS A 1213 43.60 7.52 6.16
N TYR A 1214 42.87 6.53 6.68
CA TYR A 1214 43.42 5.44 7.47
C TYR A 1214 42.89 4.11 6.94
N GLY A 1215 43.81 3.22 6.56
CA GLY A 1215 43.52 1.84 6.19
C GLY A 1215 43.83 0.91 7.36
N PHE A 1216 42.88 0.04 7.70
CA PHE A 1216 43.04 -1.03 8.68
C PHE A 1216 42.72 -2.37 8.02
N LEU A 1217 43.76 -3.20 7.82
CA LEU A 1217 43.56 -4.63 7.59
C LEU A 1217 43.59 -5.35 8.93
N THR A 1218 42.71 -6.33 9.08
CA THR A 1218 42.74 -7.27 10.21
C THR A 1218 44.07 -8.03 10.27
N GLY A 1219 44.53 -8.27 11.50
CA GLY A 1219 45.84 -8.83 11.82
C GLY A 1219 45.95 -10.31 11.51
#